data_AF-B8I8S4-F1
#
_entry.id   AF-B8I8S4-F1
#
_cell.length_a   1.000
_cell.length_b   1.000
_cell.length_c   1.000
_cell.angle_alpha   90.00
_cell.angle_beta   90.00
_cell.angle_gamma   90.00
#
_symmetry.space_group_name_H-M   'P 1'
#
loop_
_entity.id
_entity.type
_entity.pdbx_description
1 polymer ?
#
loop_
_entity_poly.entity_id
_entity_poly.type
_entity_poly.pdbx_seq_one_letter_code
_entity_poly.pdbx_strand_id
1 'polypeptide(L)'
;MENKNIYIRSLEASDIYSNIYRSQDLQEKYVGMLPFSLLSQKLISEGMVIQEKKNGKKYITDDIINVSFDKKVKCADEIIKDTNNKIIELMDKAMPQDEFEKLNSLMISEGVDIANKYKVKDFFKKKKIKKTQKKSYNTMAYIISLTEFVSFIKEDMVEHPESWNEIKNIEVSDNNKNIRTILYEDGFTLTKTIKKRGQERKTVNTTYCVLGRSSSKSRTGNVLFIKQSLKKPILDWMRMKLPINKDSKIDFPALLSYEFLVGSSAERFITIPTKSMLIVSDVKSVFTTKCNVTKKDSTTGHLYSEVEENWEIESSLFDGECLLDAESDYFKENESMLLLRQHMFKSAGFATYIQKYLIEYHKKNIKGIEYEDWQILDMFQNRVFAKDIKIIFCPTSLKALKFSKLIGSDEDMYKYWQQKVQGEECIFAVVKHEKESKRGYDKDGNILQQMSYQMIGSIDLSPDNIQSLLEIEKGYISDLKNNTESYIKYLQSEANVMNYNNMMIDLYKHNNLVEKTGMFKDYRTDEISRYGKYVKSAKLRQKGDYCILLGNPLCLLKHAVGDLPVVDGIIDESYKDVLEDNEIYTTLFLEHGKEYCMFRNPHNSPSNINVGILKTDVQLLKDYFKLSKNIVVCNAIKYPIQAILNSCDYDSDSAVIFDFGTLQSEIKAKVIGKYFPVEKDDKSIGMEKTTYPINNTGMSHIDTKLSQSQRLIGEVTNVGALILSNIYNC
;
A
#
# COMPACT_ATOMS: atom_id res chain seq x y z
N MET A 1 -6.23 -19.68 15.71
CA MET A 1 -4.76 -19.48 15.60
C MET A 1 -4.47 -18.07 16.08
N GLU A 2 -3.37 -17.83 16.81
CA GLU A 2 -2.89 -16.46 17.06
C GLU A 2 -2.81 -15.69 15.73
N ASN A 3 -3.05 -14.36 15.74
CA ASN A 3 -3.06 -13.46 14.57
C ASN A 3 -1.69 -13.43 13.86
N LYS A 4 -1.32 -14.54 13.19
CA LYS A 4 0.00 -14.74 12.59
C LYS A 4 -0.11 -14.82 11.09
N ASN A 5 0.83 -14.16 10.44
CA ASN A 5 0.99 -14.20 9.00
C ASN A 5 1.54 -15.55 8.54
N ILE A 6 1.14 -15.98 7.34
CA ILE A 6 1.58 -17.23 6.73
C ILE A 6 2.58 -16.87 5.63
N TYR A 7 3.80 -17.41 5.71
CA TYR A 7 4.82 -17.17 4.70
C TYR A 7 4.58 -18.08 3.50
N ILE A 8 4.66 -17.52 2.31
CA ILE A 8 4.48 -18.19 1.02
C ILE A 8 5.74 -18.10 0.18
N ARG A 9 5.89 -19.04 -0.76
CA ARG A 9 6.99 -18.98 -1.73
C ARG A 9 6.82 -17.74 -2.61
N SER A 10 7.93 -17.03 -2.85
CA SER A 10 7.99 -15.99 -3.88
C SER A 10 8.91 -16.46 -5.00
N LEU A 11 8.39 -16.52 -6.21
CA LEU A 11 9.10 -16.98 -7.41
C LEU A 11 9.03 -15.90 -8.50
N GLU A 12 10.08 -15.79 -9.29
CA GLU A 12 10.07 -14.98 -10.51
C GLU A 12 9.46 -15.81 -11.65
N ALA A 13 8.63 -15.20 -12.48
CA ALA A 13 8.01 -15.86 -13.63
C ALA A 13 9.06 -16.49 -14.57
N SER A 14 10.15 -15.79 -14.85
CA SER A 14 11.25 -16.29 -15.68
C SER A 14 11.90 -17.57 -15.12
N ASP A 15 11.95 -17.68 -13.80
CA ASP A 15 12.53 -18.85 -13.13
C ASP A 15 11.55 -20.03 -13.19
N ILE A 16 10.24 -19.77 -13.05
CA ILE A 16 9.18 -20.77 -13.26
C ILE A 16 9.25 -21.32 -14.69
N TYR A 17 9.36 -20.44 -15.69
CA TYR A 17 9.51 -20.85 -17.09
C TYR A 17 10.76 -21.73 -17.28
N SER A 18 11.90 -21.30 -16.77
CA SER A 18 13.15 -22.06 -16.88
C SER A 18 13.10 -23.40 -16.15
N ASN A 19 12.35 -23.51 -15.06
CA ASN A 19 12.13 -24.78 -14.38
C ASN A 19 11.28 -25.76 -15.22
N ILE A 20 10.22 -25.27 -15.84
CA ILE A 20 9.30 -26.10 -16.63
C ILE A 20 9.94 -26.54 -17.94
N TYR A 21 10.59 -25.62 -18.66
CA TYR A 21 11.04 -25.84 -20.03
C TYR A 21 12.54 -26.09 -20.18
N ARG A 22 13.36 -25.77 -19.18
CA ARG A 22 14.84 -25.90 -19.23
C ARG A 22 15.41 -26.74 -18.08
N SER A 23 14.55 -27.43 -17.33
CA SER A 23 14.91 -28.27 -16.17
C SER A 23 15.77 -27.57 -15.10
N GLN A 24 15.69 -26.24 -14.98
CA GLN A 24 16.49 -25.49 -14.01
C GLN A 24 15.89 -25.56 -12.60
N ASP A 25 16.74 -25.61 -11.58
CA ASP A 25 16.30 -25.64 -10.18
C ASP A 25 15.68 -24.30 -9.73
N LEU A 26 14.57 -24.36 -9.00
CA LEU A 26 13.95 -23.19 -8.36
C LEU A 26 14.57 -22.92 -6.99
N GLN A 27 14.96 -21.66 -6.73
CA GLN A 27 15.31 -21.23 -5.39
C GLN A 27 14.06 -21.09 -4.51
N GLU A 28 13.83 -22.04 -3.61
CA GLU A 28 12.68 -22.00 -2.69
C GLU A 28 12.88 -20.99 -1.54
N LYS A 29 12.44 -19.75 -1.74
CA LYS A 29 12.44 -18.70 -0.69
C LYS A 29 11.02 -18.37 -0.22
N TYR A 30 10.76 -18.59 1.07
CA TYR A 30 9.51 -18.19 1.74
C TYR A 30 9.63 -16.77 2.27
N VAL A 31 9.60 -15.80 1.35
CA VAL A 31 9.70 -14.36 1.67
C VAL A 31 8.39 -13.62 1.44
N GLY A 32 7.50 -14.17 0.60
CA GLY A 32 6.15 -13.68 0.45
C GLY A 32 5.31 -13.95 1.69
N MET A 33 4.18 -13.25 1.80
CA MET A 33 3.32 -13.31 2.98
C MET A 33 1.85 -13.24 2.58
N LEU A 34 1.06 -14.19 3.09
CA LEU A 34 -0.39 -14.08 3.19
C LEU A 34 -0.70 -13.54 4.60
N PRO A 35 -1.24 -12.31 4.70
CA PRO A 35 -1.48 -11.72 6.00
C PRO A 35 -2.68 -12.36 6.69
N PHE A 36 -2.73 -12.25 8.02
CA PHE A 36 -3.94 -12.53 8.78
C PHE A 36 -5.10 -11.69 8.20
N SER A 37 -6.13 -12.36 7.69
CA SER A 37 -7.19 -11.78 6.87
C SER A 37 -8.38 -12.74 6.74
N LEU A 38 -9.55 -12.26 6.32
CA LEU A 38 -10.72 -13.11 6.06
C LEU A 38 -10.39 -14.19 5.02
N LEU A 39 -9.67 -13.84 3.94
CA LEU A 39 -9.21 -14.78 2.93
C LEU A 39 -8.30 -15.85 3.51
N SER A 40 -7.36 -15.49 4.39
CA SER A 40 -6.48 -16.49 5.02
C SER A 40 -7.25 -17.48 5.89
N GLN A 41 -8.26 -17.02 6.62
CA GLN A 41 -9.11 -17.90 7.42
C GLN A 41 -9.95 -18.81 6.52
N LYS A 42 -10.52 -18.27 5.44
CA LYS A 42 -11.27 -19.06 4.47
C LYS A 42 -10.41 -20.12 3.78
N LEU A 43 -9.18 -19.78 3.40
CA LEU A 43 -8.24 -20.72 2.82
C LEU A 43 -7.98 -21.91 3.75
N ILE A 44 -7.77 -21.64 5.04
CA ILE A 44 -7.56 -22.69 6.05
C ILE A 44 -8.81 -23.58 6.17
N SER A 45 -10.01 -22.99 6.22
CA SER A 45 -11.25 -23.77 6.36
C SER A 45 -11.58 -24.61 5.12
N GLU A 46 -11.13 -24.18 3.93
CA GLU A 46 -11.22 -24.94 2.67
C GLU A 46 -10.06 -25.95 2.48
N GLY A 47 -9.21 -26.16 3.50
CA GLY A 47 -8.21 -27.22 3.50
C GLY A 47 -6.81 -26.81 3.03
N MET A 48 -6.47 -25.51 3.03
CA MET A 48 -5.09 -25.06 2.83
C MET A 48 -4.17 -25.63 3.92
N VAL A 49 -3.08 -26.28 3.50
CA VAL A 49 -2.13 -26.95 4.40
C VAL A 49 -1.13 -25.95 4.93
N ILE A 50 -1.05 -25.83 6.25
CA ILE A 50 -0.06 -25.02 6.97
C ILE A 50 0.96 -25.93 7.66
N GLN A 51 2.23 -25.57 7.53
CA GLN A 51 3.33 -26.24 8.21
C GLN A 51 4.03 -25.26 9.16
N GLU A 52 4.43 -25.73 10.33
CA GLU A 52 5.23 -24.97 11.28
C GLU A 52 6.71 -25.32 11.12
N LYS A 53 7.58 -24.32 10.91
CA LYS A 53 9.04 -24.57 10.87
C LYS A 53 9.63 -24.66 12.29
N LYS A 54 10.63 -25.55 12.43
CA LYS A 54 11.33 -26.04 13.66
C LYS A 54 11.69 -25.05 14.78
N ASN A 55 11.56 -23.74 14.59
CA ASN A 55 11.80 -22.73 15.64
C ASN A 55 10.50 -22.15 16.22
N GLY A 56 9.32 -22.72 15.90
CA GLY A 56 8.02 -22.38 16.52
C GLY A 56 7.45 -20.98 16.17
N LYS A 57 8.11 -20.25 15.26
CA LYS A 57 7.82 -18.82 15.02
C LYS A 57 7.29 -18.49 13.62
N LYS A 58 7.25 -19.46 12.69
CA LYS A 58 6.85 -19.21 11.31
C LYS A 58 5.94 -20.32 10.78
N TYR A 59 4.74 -19.91 10.36
CA TYR A 59 3.84 -20.73 9.56
C TYR A 59 4.15 -20.53 8.09
N ILE A 60 4.22 -21.62 7.34
CA ILE A 60 4.42 -21.62 5.89
C ILE A 60 3.31 -22.41 5.21
N THR A 61 3.03 -22.09 3.95
CA THR A 61 2.23 -22.97 3.08
C THR A 61 2.89 -23.11 1.72
N ASP A 62 2.71 -24.29 1.12
CA ASP A 62 3.08 -24.59 -0.25
C ASP A 62 1.93 -24.39 -1.23
N ASP A 63 0.68 -24.25 -0.75
CA ASP A 63 -0.53 -24.21 -1.58
C ASP A 63 -0.76 -22.86 -2.26
N ILE A 64 -0.04 -21.80 -1.84
CA ILE A 64 -0.06 -20.47 -2.44
C ILE A 64 1.36 -20.02 -2.75
N ILE A 65 1.52 -19.40 -3.92
CA ILE A 65 2.78 -18.87 -4.42
C ILE A 65 2.56 -17.42 -4.85
N ASN A 66 3.43 -16.52 -4.42
CA ASN A 66 3.53 -15.18 -4.98
C ASN A 66 4.45 -15.21 -6.20
N VAL A 67 3.97 -14.78 -7.35
CA VAL A 67 4.74 -14.71 -8.59
C VAL A 67 4.97 -13.25 -8.98
N SER A 68 6.24 -12.87 -9.18
CA SER A 68 6.67 -11.58 -9.73
C SER A 68 6.95 -11.70 -11.23
N PHE A 69 6.75 -10.60 -11.96
CA PHE A 69 6.93 -10.50 -13.41
C PHE A 69 7.87 -9.33 -13.74
N ASP A 70 8.98 -9.26 -13.01
CA ASP A 70 9.94 -8.16 -13.11
C ASP A 70 10.95 -8.39 -14.24
N LYS A 71 11.20 -9.65 -14.62
CA LYS A 71 12.23 -10.05 -15.59
C LYS A 71 11.66 -10.82 -16.77
N LYS A 72 12.19 -10.52 -17.96
CA LYS A 72 11.95 -11.29 -19.19
C LYS A 72 12.62 -12.67 -19.08
N VAL A 73 12.14 -13.62 -19.87
CA VAL A 73 12.90 -14.85 -20.15
C VAL A 73 13.98 -14.49 -21.16
N LYS A 74 15.24 -14.59 -20.75
CA LYS A 74 16.38 -14.33 -21.63
C LYS A 74 16.53 -15.46 -22.65
N CYS A 75 16.96 -15.09 -23.86
CA CYS A 75 17.41 -16.07 -24.84
C CYS A 75 18.76 -16.68 -24.43
N ALA A 76 19.10 -17.83 -25.02
CA ALA A 76 20.36 -18.50 -24.73
C ALA A 76 21.59 -17.62 -25.01
N ASP A 77 21.63 -16.90 -26.13
CA ASP A 77 22.78 -16.04 -26.49
C ASP A 77 23.05 -14.97 -25.43
N GLU A 78 21.99 -14.35 -24.89
CA GLU A 78 22.11 -13.37 -23.81
C GLU A 78 22.62 -14.03 -22.52
N ILE A 79 22.11 -15.21 -22.17
CA ILE A 79 22.55 -15.95 -20.98
C ILE A 79 24.01 -16.38 -21.11
N ILE A 80 24.41 -16.91 -22.27
CA ILE A 80 25.79 -17.32 -22.56
C ILE A 80 26.71 -16.11 -22.49
N LYS A 81 26.33 -14.98 -23.10
CA LYS A 81 27.11 -13.73 -23.05
C LYS A 81 27.30 -13.24 -21.62
N ASP A 82 26.22 -13.14 -20.84
CA ASP A 82 26.27 -12.69 -19.45
C ASP A 82 27.10 -13.64 -18.57
N THR A 83 26.97 -14.95 -18.79
CA THR A 83 27.71 -15.98 -18.07
C THR A 83 29.21 -15.91 -18.41
N ASN A 84 29.56 -15.76 -19.69
CA ASN A 84 30.94 -15.58 -20.13
C ASN A 84 31.56 -14.29 -19.59
N ASN A 85 30.83 -13.17 -19.62
CA ASN A 85 31.29 -11.92 -18.99
C ASN A 85 31.54 -12.12 -17.49
N LYS A 86 30.69 -12.89 -16.81
CA LYS A 86 30.89 -13.20 -15.39
C LYS A 86 32.10 -14.10 -15.15
N ILE A 87 32.34 -15.07 -16.02
CA ILE A 87 33.54 -15.91 -16.00
C ILE A 87 34.79 -15.03 -16.13
N ILE A 88 34.83 -14.12 -17.10
CA ILE A 88 35.96 -13.19 -17.31
C ILE A 88 36.19 -12.34 -16.06
N GLU A 89 35.15 -11.69 -15.52
CA GLU A 89 35.26 -10.89 -14.30
C GLU A 89 35.79 -11.68 -13.09
N LEU A 90 35.40 -12.96 -12.97
CA LEU A 90 35.87 -13.84 -11.92
C LEU A 90 37.31 -14.29 -12.14
N MET A 91 37.71 -14.54 -13.38
CA MET A 91 39.09 -14.87 -13.75
C MET A 91 40.03 -13.71 -13.41
N ASP A 92 39.65 -12.48 -13.78
CA ASP A 92 40.41 -11.25 -13.47
C ASP A 92 40.59 -11.02 -11.95
N LYS A 93 39.62 -11.48 -11.14
CA LYS A 93 39.64 -11.34 -9.67
C LYS A 93 40.31 -12.49 -8.93
N ALA A 94 40.50 -13.66 -9.56
CA ALA A 94 40.83 -14.90 -8.87
C ALA A 94 42.33 -15.09 -8.58
N MET A 95 43.22 -14.60 -9.45
CA MET A 95 44.68 -14.77 -9.30
C MET A 95 45.46 -14.07 -10.43
N PRO A 96 46.76 -13.74 -10.23
CA PRO A 96 47.70 -13.46 -11.33
C PRO A 96 47.77 -14.65 -12.31
N GLN A 97 47.84 -14.36 -13.62
CA GLN A 97 47.79 -15.33 -14.73
C GLN A 97 48.80 -16.51 -14.55
N ASP A 98 49.96 -16.19 -13.99
CA ASP A 98 51.09 -17.07 -13.71
C ASP A 98 50.86 -18.07 -12.57
N GLU A 99 50.05 -17.73 -11.57
CA GLU A 99 49.63 -18.71 -10.55
C GLU A 99 48.54 -19.64 -11.09
N PHE A 100 47.70 -19.17 -12.02
CA PHE A 100 46.62 -19.95 -12.62
C PHE A 100 47.18 -21.08 -13.50
N GLU A 101 48.15 -20.77 -14.35
CA GLU A 101 48.82 -21.77 -15.19
C GLU A 101 49.53 -22.85 -14.36
N LYS A 102 50.16 -22.46 -13.23
CA LYS A 102 50.77 -23.40 -12.28
C LYS A 102 49.76 -24.31 -11.60
N LEU A 103 48.60 -23.78 -11.20
CA LEU A 103 47.58 -24.59 -10.53
C LEU A 103 46.86 -25.53 -11.52
N ASN A 104 46.60 -25.06 -12.73
CA ASN A 104 45.97 -25.85 -13.80
C ASN A 104 46.89 -27.00 -14.22
N SER A 105 48.19 -26.73 -14.44
CA SER A 105 49.18 -27.76 -14.71
C SER A 105 49.34 -28.76 -13.55
N LEU A 106 49.30 -28.30 -12.29
CA LEU A 106 49.33 -29.18 -11.11
C LEU A 106 48.10 -30.11 -11.03
N MET A 107 46.91 -29.61 -11.33
CA MET A 107 45.70 -30.43 -11.36
C MET A 107 45.70 -31.44 -12.49
N ILE A 108 46.16 -31.04 -13.69
CA ILE A 108 46.29 -31.91 -14.87
C ILE A 108 47.30 -33.04 -14.58
N SER A 109 48.47 -32.71 -14.02
CA SER A 109 49.52 -33.68 -13.67
C SER A 109 49.10 -34.67 -12.57
N GLU A 110 48.17 -34.30 -11.69
CA GLU A 110 47.59 -35.22 -10.69
C GLU A 110 46.31 -35.93 -11.19
N GLY A 111 45.98 -35.83 -12.48
CA GLY A 111 44.85 -36.52 -13.10
C GLY A 111 43.48 -36.06 -12.56
N VAL A 112 43.42 -34.84 -12.02
CA VAL A 112 42.17 -34.25 -11.53
C VAL A 112 41.35 -33.85 -12.73
N ASP A 113 40.23 -34.53 -12.90
CA ASP A 113 39.19 -34.10 -13.84
C ASP A 113 38.62 -32.76 -13.37
N ILE A 114 39.07 -31.71 -14.05
CA ILE A 114 38.76 -30.31 -13.76
C ILE A 114 37.26 -30.06 -13.94
N ALA A 115 36.60 -30.80 -14.85
CA ALA A 115 35.17 -30.76 -15.10
C ALA A 115 34.35 -31.58 -14.08
N ASN A 116 34.97 -32.07 -13.01
CA ASN A 116 34.28 -32.79 -11.95
C ASN A 116 34.48 -32.12 -10.61
N LYS A 117 33.49 -31.30 -10.22
CA LYS A 117 33.45 -30.55 -8.96
C LYS A 117 33.81 -31.37 -7.72
N TYR A 118 33.49 -32.67 -7.67
CA TYR A 118 33.82 -33.54 -6.52
C TYR A 118 35.30 -33.96 -6.51
N LYS A 119 35.86 -34.29 -7.67
CA LYS A 119 37.29 -34.62 -7.80
C LYS A 119 38.18 -33.41 -7.52
N VAL A 120 37.78 -32.24 -8.03
CA VAL A 120 38.42 -30.97 -7.70
C VAL A 120 38.35 -30.72 -6.19
N LYS A 121 37.22 -30.98 -5.52
CA LYS A 121 37.08 -30.82 -4.06
C LYS A 121 37.94 -31.77 -3.22
N ASP A 122 38.11 -33.01 -3.66
CA ASP A 122 38.95 -33.99 -2.96
C ASP A 122 40.45 -33.70 -3.10
N PHE A 123 40.91 -33.17 -4.24
CA PHE A 123 42.29 -32.74 -4.45
C PHE A 123 42.72 -31.66 -3.45
N PHE A 124 41.93 -30.61 -3.27
CA PHE A 124 42.25 -29.54 -2.31
C PHE A 124 42.10 -29.97 -0.84
N LYS A 125 41.23 -30.95 -0.56
CA LYS A 125 41.06 -31.52 0.79
C LYS A 125 42.28 -32.37 1.21
N LYS A 126 42.90 -33.08 0.26
CA LYS A 126 44.13 -33.86 0.46
C LYS A 126 45.36 -32.98 0.73
N LYS A 127 45.46 -31.77 0.15
CA LYS A 127 46.67 -30.91 0.24
C LYS A 127 46.80 -30.00 1.48
N LYS A 128 45.92 -30.09 2.49
CA LYS A 128 45.99 -29.28 3.74
C LYS A 128 46.35 -27.79 3.50
N ILE A 129 45.51 -27.11 2.72
CA ILE A 129 45.81 -25.77 2.21
C ILE A 129 45.41 -24.64 3.20
N LYS A 130 46.27 -23.60 3.33
CA LYS A 130 46.07 -22.39 4.16
C LYS A 130 44.83 -21.57 3.72
N LYS A 131 44.20 -20.87 4.67
CA LYS A 131 42.94 -20.10 4.54
C LYS A 131 42.87 -19.18 3.29
N THR A 132 43.99 -18.64 2.83
CA THR A 132 44.10 -17.70 1.69
C THR A 132 43.84 -18.35 0.32
N GLN A 133 44.26 -19.59 0.10
CA GLN A 133 44.06 -20.33 -1.16
C GLN A 133 42.63 -20.92 -1.30
N LYS A 134 41.87 -20.98 -0.20
CA LYS A 134 40.47 -21.45 -0.18
C LYS A 134 39.52 -20.52 -0.95
N LYS A 135 39.83 -19.21 -1.00
CA LYS A 135 39.04 -18.22 -1.74
C LYS A 135 39.18 -18.42 -3.24
N SER A 136 40.41 -18.51 -3.75
CA SER A 136 40.71 -18.80 -5.16
C SER A 136 40.13 -20.15 -5.60
N TYR A 137 40.20 -21.18 -4.75
CA TYR A 137 39.54 -22.48 -4.98
C TYR A 137 38.03 -22.37 -5.21
N ASN A 138 37.31 -21.68 -4.32
CA ASN A 138 35.86 -21.53 -4.44
C ASN A 138 35.48 -20.75 -5.70
N THR A 139 36.27 -19.73 -6.06
CA THR A 139 36.10 -18.99 -7.31
C THR A 139 36.29 -19.91 -8.53
N MET A 140 37.32 -20.76 -8.52
CA MET A 140 37.62 -21.64 -9.63
C MET A 140 36.57 -22.75 -9.81
N ALA A 141 36.13 -23.36 -8.71
CA ALA A 141 35.02 -24.32 -8.72
C ALA A 141 33.71 -23.69 -9.22
N TYR A 142 33.52 -22.38 -8.98
CA TYR A 142 32.36 -21.65 -9.50
C TYR A 142 32.49 -21.37 -10.99
N ILE A 143 33.66 -20.93 -11.48
CA ILE A 143 33.93 -20.74 -12.91
C ILE A 143 33.67 -22.05 -13.68
N ILE A 144 34.19 -23.19 -13.21
CA ILE A 144 33.95 -24.50 -13.82
C ILE A 144 32.46 -24.78 -13.96
N SER A 145 31.68 -24.57 -12.89
CA SER A 145 30.22 -24.77 -12.96
C SER A 145 29.50 -23.83 -13.92
N LEU A 146 30.01 -22.60 -14.12
CA LEU A 146 29.47 -21.67 -15.10
C LEU A 146 29.81 -22.11 -16.53
N THR A 147 31.02 -22.64 -16.76
CA THR A 147 31.42 -23.20 -18.06
C THR A 147 30.62 -24.45 -18.42
N GLU A 148 30.43 -25.37 -17.47
CA GLU A 148 29.55 -26.55 -17.62
C GLU A 148 28.12 -26.12 -17.97
N PHE A 149 27.61 -25.09 -17.30
CA PHE A 149 26.29 -24.54 -17.60
C PHE A 149 26.21 -23.97 -19.03
N VAL A 150 27.22 -23.24 -19.51
CA VAL A 150 27.26 -22.76 -20.90
C VAL A 150 27.28 -23.91 -21.90
N SER A 151 28.04 -24.98 -21.64
CA SER A 151 28.05 -26.17 -22.50
C SER A 151 26.68 -26.85 -22.50
N PHE A 152 26.06 -27.03 -21.34
CA PHE A 152 24.71 -27.56 -21.22
C PHE A 152 23.70 -26.76 -22.04
N ILE A 153 23.70 -25.42 -21.96
CA ILE A 153 22.80 -24.59 -22.76
C ILE A 153 23.00 -24.86 -24.25
N LYS A 154 24.25 -24.92 -24.73
CA LYS A 154 24.54 -25.14 -26.14
C LYS A 154 24.07 -26.51 -26.63
N GLU A 155 24.17 -27.54 -25.79
CA GLU A 155 23.67 -28.89 -26.09
C GLU A 155 22.13 -28.92 -26.09
N ASP A 156 21.49 -28.40 -25.05
CA ASP A 156 20.03 -28.38 -24.88
C ASP A 156 19.34 -27.51 -25.94
N MET A 157 20.00 -26.44 -26.42
CA MET A 157 19.51 -25.64 -27.56
C MET A 157 19.38 -26.43 -28.87
N VAL A 158 20.17 -27.49 -29.06
CA VAL A 158 20.07 -28.33 -30.25
C VAL A 158 18.83 -29.22 -30.18
N GLU A 159 18.51 -29.72 -28.98
CA GLU A 159 17.37 -30.61 -28.75
C GLU A 159 16.04 -29.84 -28.60
N HIS A 160 16.08 -28.67 -27.96
CA HIS A 160 14.92 -27.88 -27.55
C HIS A 160 15.07 -26.37 -27.85
N PRO A 161 15.30 -25.97 -29.11
CA PRO A 161 15.61 -24.59 -29.48
C PRO A 161 14.53 -23.58 -29.06
N GLU A 162 13.26 -23.97 -29.11
CA GLU A 162 12.12 -23.11 -28.75
C GLU A 162 12.09 -22.73 -27.27
N SER A 163 12.59 -23.60 -26.38
CA SER A 163 12.65 -23.33 -24.94
C SER A 163 13.64 -22.19 -24.61
N TRP A 164 14.59 -21.93 -25.51
CA TRP A 164 15.65 -20.94 -25.37
C TRP A 164 15.37 -19.62 -26.07
N ASN A 165 14.16 -19.44 -26.63
CA ASN A 165 13.72 -18.17 -27.17
C ASN A 165 13.53 -17.11 -26.07
N GLU A 166 13.72 -15.84 -26.44
CA GLU A 166 13.35 -14.72 -25.57
C GLU A 166 11.83 -14.66 -25.43
N ILE A 167 11.34 -14.51 -24.20
CA ILE A 167 9.93 -14.17 -23.92
C ILE A 167 9.90 -12.86 -23.15
N LYS A 168 9.34 -11.83 -23.79
CA LYS A 168 9.23 -10.50 -23.22
C LYS A 168 8.16 -10.45 -22.12
N ASN A 169 8.30 -9.45 -21.26
CA ASN A 169 7.31 -9.12 -20.22
C ASN A 169 6.13 -8.29 -20.74
N ILE A 170 6.17 -7.90 -22.01
CA ILE A 170 5.17 -7.07 -22.67
C ILE A 170 4.68 -7.85 -23.88
N GLU A 171 3.37 -7.83 -24.12
CA GLU A 171 2.79 -8.37 -25.35
C GLU A 171 3.34 -7.61 -26.57
N VAL A 172 3.81 -8.37 -27.56
CA VAL A 172 4.38 -7.82 -28.80
C VAL A 172 3.37 -7.88 -29.93
N SER A 173 2.46 -8.88 -29.90
CA SER A 173 1.34 -9.08 -30.84
C SER A 173 0.44 -10.22 -30.36
N ASP A 174 -0.74 -10.38 -30.97
CA ASP A 174 -1.71 -11.46 -30.64
C ASP A 174 -1.12 -12.88 -30.77
N ASN A 175 -0.10 -13.06 -31.62
CA ASN A 175 0.55 -14.36 -31.82
C ASN A 175 1.75 -14.60 -30.88
N ASN A 176 2.21 -13.59 -30.13
CA ASN A 176 3.35 -13.69 -29.21
C ASN A 176 2.93 -13.30 -27.79
N LYS A 177 2.39 -14.28 -27.05
CA LYS A 177 2.01 -14.13 -25.65
C LYS A 177 3.24 -13.80 -24.80
N ASN A 178 3.10 -12.80 -23.93
CA ASN A 178 4.10 -12.55 -22.90
C ASN A 178 4.05 -13.65 -21.83
N ILE A 179 5.10 -13.71 -20.99
CA ILE A 179 5.19 -14.72 -19.93
C ILE A 179 4.04 -14.67 -18.92
N ARG A 180 3.46 -13.49 -18.67
CA ARG A 180 2.30 -13.34 -17.78
C ARG A 180 1.09 -14.05 -18.37
N THR A 181 0.78 -13.83 -19.64
CA THR A 181 -0.35 -14.46 -20.32
C THR A 181 -0.19 -15.98 -20.38
N ILE A 182 1.02 -16.49 -20.67
CA ILE A 182 1.32 -17.94 -20.62
C ILE A 182 1.00 -18.52 -19.24
N LEU A 183 1.59 -17.96 -18.16
CA LEU A 183 1.39 -18.51 -16.82
C LEU A 183 -0.05 -18.33 -16.32
N TYR A 184 -0.76 -17.28 -16.74
CA TYR A 184 -2.15 -17.04 -16.31
C TYR A 184 -3.11 -18.04 -16.94
N GLU A 185 -2.92 -18.37 -18.21
CA GLU A 185 -3.77 -19.31 -18.93
C GLU A 185 -3.45 -20.77 -18.57
N ASP A 186 -2.17 -21.13 -18.60
CA ASP A 186 -1.75 -22.53 -18.49
C ASP A 186 -1.48 -22.95 -17.04
N GLY A 187 -1.18 -21.99 -16.16
CA GLY A 187 -0.65 -22.28 -14.83
C GLY A 187 0.74 -22.90 -14.91
N PHE A 188 1.11 -23.66 -13.88
CA PHE A 188 2.36 -24.43 -13.87
C PHE A 188 2.33 -25.57 -12.85
N THR A 189 3.18 -26.58 -13.04
CA THR A 189 3.32 -27.70 -12.10
C THR A 189 4.72 -27.71 -11.50
N LEU A 190 4.79 -27.71 -10.17
CA LEU A 190 6.05 -27.87 -9.45
C LEU A 190 6.18 -29.29 -8.90
N THR A 191 7.34 -29.88 -9.10
CA THR A 191 7.68 -31.24 -8.67
C THR A 191 8.57 -31.19 -7.42
N LYS A 192 8.11 -31.78 -6.32
CA LYS A 192 8.85 -31.87 -5.06
C LYS A 192 9.19 -33.32 -4.73
N THR A 193 10.49 -33.62 -4.62
CA THR A 193 10.94 -34.94 -4.17
C THR A 193 11.10 -34.94 -2.65
N ILE A 194 10.24 -35.67 -1.96
CA ILE A 194 10.28 -35.81 -0.50
C ILE A 194 11.00 -37.11 -0.15
N LYS A 195 12.06 -37.01 0.66
CA LYS A 195 12.76 -38.18 1.24
C LYS A 195 12.56 -38.18 2.76
N LYS A 196 11.74 -39.08 3.27
CA LYS A 196 11.67 -39.39 4.72
C LYS A 196 12.73 -40.45 5.07
N ARG A 197 13.34 -40.36 6.26
CA ARG A 197 14.40 -41.28 6.69
C ARG A 197 13.82 -42.71 6.74
N GLY A 198 14.39 -43.63 5.95
CA GLY A 198 13.93 -45.03 5.85
C GLY A 198 12.77 -45.30 4.88
N GLN A 199 12.33 -44.31 4.09
CA GLN A 199 11.29 -44.49 3.06
C GLN A 199 11.81 -44.16 1.66
N GLU A 200 11.17 -44.77 0.65
CA GLU A 200 11.41 -44.47 -0.76
C GLU A 200 11.12 -42.99 -1.08
N ARG A 201 11.80 -42.47 -2.10
CA ARG A 201 11.61 -41.09 -2.57
C ARG A 201 10.18 -40.96 -3.11
N LYS A 202 9.36 -40.11 -2.49
CA LYS A 202 8.03 -39.78 -3.00
C LYS A 202 8.10 -38.47 -3.78
N THR A 203 7.83 -38.56 -5.08
CA THR A 203 7.66 -37.39 -5.95
C THR A 203 6.23 -36.88 -5.83
N VAL A 204 6.07 -35.59 -5.53
CA VAL A 204 4.77 -34.93 -5.42
C VAL A 204 4.72 -33.80 -6.43
N ASN A 205 3.80 -33.92 -7.39
CA ASN A 205 3.53 -32.89 -8.38
C ASN A 205 2.36 -32.03 -7.89
N THR A 206 2.52 -30.72 -7.88
CA THR A 206 1.46 -29.78 -7.50
C THR A 206 1.25 -28.76 -8.60
N THR A 207 0.03 -28.71 -9.14
CA THR A 207 -0.36 -27.77 -10.18
C THR A 207 -0.98 -26.51 -9.57
N TYR A 208 -0.53 -25.35 -10.05
CA TYR A 208 -0.94 -24.03 -9.63
C TYR A 208 -1.59 -23.28 -10.78
N CYS A 209 -2.62 -22.49 -10.47
CA CYS A 209 -3.27 -21.58 -11.40
C CYS A 209 -3.41 -20.19 -10.77
N VAL A 210 -3.57 -19.15 -11.59
CA VAL A 210 -3.68 -17.78 -11.10
C VAL A 210 -4.89 -17.64 -10.16
N LEU A 211 -4.68 -17.09 -8.96
CA LEU A 211 -5.75 -16.74 -8.02
C LEU A 211 -6.22 -15.30 -8.27
N GLY A 212 -5.30 -14.36 -8.10
CA GLY A 212 -5.51 -12.92 -8.20
C GLY A 212 -4.62 -12.11 -7.28
N ARG A 213 -4.97 -10.84 -7.03
CA ARG A 213 -4.12 -9.86 -6.34
C ARG A 213 -4.91 -8.65 -5.85
N SER A 214 -4.40 -7.99 -4.81
CA SER A 214 -4.87 -6.67 -4.42
C SER A 214 -4.47 -5.59 -5.43
N SER A 215 -5.16 -4.45 -5.41
CA SER A 215 -4.85 -3.29 -6.26
C SER A 215 -3.43 -2.73 -6.05
N SER A 216 -2.86 -2.88 -4.85
CA SER A 216 -1.47 -2.49 -4.60
C SER A 216 -0.47 -3.46 -5.25
N LYS A 217 -0.78 -4.75 -5.24
CA LYS A 217 0.11 -5.78 -5.80
C LYS A 217 0.10 -5.83 -7.33
N SER A 218 -1.05 -5.54 -7.96
CA SER A 218 -1.13 -5.44 -9.43
C SER A 218 -0.20 -4.36 -9.99
N ARG A 219 -0.13 -3.19 -9.33
CA ARG A 219 0.80 -2.11 -9.69
C ARG A 219 2.27 -2.56 -9.59
N THR A 220 2.62 -3.34 -8.56
CA THR A 220 3.98 -3.89 -8.42
C THR A 220 4.25 -5.13 -9.27
N GLY A 221 3.34 -5.49 -10.20
CA GLY A 221 3.50 -6.65 -11.07
C GLY A 221 3.43 -8.02 -10.36
N ASN A 222 3.02 -8.08 -9.09
CA ASN A 222 2.94 -9.30 -8.29
C ASN A 222 1.52 -9.89 -8.28
N VAL A 223 1.40 -11.22 -8.32
CA VAL A 223 0.12 -11.94 -8.26
C VAL A 223 0.23 -13.22 -7.45
N LEU A 224 -0.89 -13.64 -6.84
CA LEU A 224 -0.97 -14.93 -6.17
C LEU A 224 -1.42 -16.02 -7.15
N PHE A 225 -0.70 -17.13 -7.15
CA PHE A 225 -1.09 -18.41 -7.71
C PHE A 225 -1.49 -19.34 -6.56
N ILE A 226 -2.50 -20.17 -6.81
CA ILE A 226 -3.05 -21.11 -5.83
C ILE A 226 -3.03 -22.51 -6.41
N LYS A 227 -2.87 -23.52 -5.56
CA LYS A 227 -3.07 -24.91 -5.89
C LYS A 227 -4.46 -25.10 -6.54
N GLN A 228 -4.48 -25.77 -7.68
CA GLN A 228 -5.67 -25.87 -8.53
C GLN A 228 -6.90 -26.42 -7.78
N SER A 229 -6.71 -27.38 -6.87
CA SER A 229 -7.78 -27.96 -6.06
C SER A 229 -8.52 -26.96 -5.15
N LEU A 230 -7.88 -25.86 -4.77
CA LEU A 230 -8.45 -24.83 -3.89
C LEU A 230 -9.05 -23.65 -4.68
N LYS A 231 -8.74 -23.51 -5.97
CA LYS A 231 -9.07 -22.30 -6.75
C LYS A 231 -10.56 -22.00 -6.79
N LYS A 232 -11.38 -22.99 -7.16
CA LYS A 232 -12.82 -22.80 -7.36
C LYS A 232 -13.54 -22.38 -6.07
N PRO A 233 -13.48 -23.13 -4.95
CA PRO A 233 -14.22 -22.75 -3.74
C PRO A 233 -13.80 -21.37 -3.22
N ILE A 234 -12.51 -21.03 -3.31
CA ILE A 234 -11.99 -19.74 -2.86
C ILE A 234 -12.44 -18.60 -3.77
N LEU A 235 -12.29 -18.74 -5.09
CA LEU A 235 -12.69 -17.68 -6.02
C LEU A 235 -14.20 -17.44 -5.96
N ASP A 236 -15.00 -18.52 -5.91
CA ASP A 236 -16.45 -18.44 -5.77
C ASP A 236 -16.81 -17.71 -4.47
N TRP A 237 -16.14 -18.00 -3.35
CA TRP A 237 -16.33 -17.29 -2.09
C TRP A 237 -15.94 -15.80 -2.17
N MET A 238 -14.75 -15.48 -2.69
CA MET A 238 -14.27 -14.09 -2.84
C MET A 238 -15.21 -13.22 -3.69
N ARG A 239 -15.88 -13.85 -4.67
CA ARG A 239 -16.87 -13.21 -5.55
C ARG A 239 -18.29 -13.34 -5.04
N MET A 240 -18.50 -13.76 -3.79
CA MET A 240 -19.83 -13.98 -3.20
C MET A 240 -20.73 -14.92 -4.03
N LYS A 241 -20.16 -15.79 -4.85
CA LYS A 241 -20.85 -16.64 -5.85
C LYS A 241 -21.72 -15.86 -6.84
N LEU A 242 -21.33 -14.63 -7.18
CA LEU A 242 -22.00 -13.84 -8.21
C LEU A 242 -22.04 -14.61 -9.54
N PRO A 243 -23.16 -14.56 -10.30
CA PRO A 243 -23.35 -15.32 -11.54
C PRO A 243 -22.60 -14.68 -12.71
N ILE A 244 -21.27 -14.63 -12.62
CA ILE A 244 -20.39 -14.03 -13.62
C ILE A 244 -20.10 -15.06 -14.72
N ASN A 245 -20.34 -14.67 -15.97
CA ASN A 245 -19.98 -15.43 -17.16
C ASN A 245 -19.11 -14.58 -18.11
N LYS A 246 -18.60 -15.19 -19.19
CA LYS A 246 -17.70 -14.53 -20.14
C LYS A 246 -18.36 -13.35 -20.87
N ASP A 247 -19.68 -13.39 -21.04
CA ASP A 247 -20.47 -12.38 -21.76
C ASP A 247 -21.02 -11.28 -20.83
N SER A 248 -20.70 -11.36 -19.53
CA SER A 248 -21.15 -10.39 -18.53
C SER A 248 -20.57 -9.01 -18.84
N LYS A 249 -21.42 -7.99 -18.92
CA LYS A 249 -20.98 -6.61 -19.13
C LYS A 249 -20.65 -5.96 -17.79
N ILE A 250 -19.45 -6.25 -17.27
CA ILE A 250 -18.96 -5.70 -15.99
C ILE A 250 -17.61 -5.01 -16.15
N ASP A 251 -17.32 -4.11 -15.21
CA ASP A 251 -15.99 -3.54 -15.03
C ASP A 251 -15.06 -4.61 -14.43
N PHE A 252 -14.36 -5.35 -15.30
CA PHE A 252 -13.49 -6.44 -14.88
C PHE A 252 -12.28 -5.95 -14.04
N PRO A 253 -11.59 -4.85 -14.38
CA PRO A 253 -10.60 -4.24 -13.49
C PRO A 253 -11.11 -3.95 -12.07
N ALA A 254 -12.34 -3.43 -11.96
CA ALA A 254 -12.98 -3.18 -10.68
C ALA A 254 -13.26 -4.49 -9.91
N LEU A 255 -13.84 -5.51 -10.56
CA LEU A 255 -14.10 -6.82 -9.93
C LEU A 255 -12.82 -7.41 -9.35
N LEU A 256 -11.77 -7.43 -10.16
CA LEU A 256 -10.45 -7.95 -9.79
C LEU A 256 -9.82 -7.20 -8.61
N SER A 257 -10.20 -5.94 -8.38
CA SER A 257 -9.77 -5.18 -7.20
C SER A 257 -10.63 -5.47 -5.97
N TYR A 258 -11.96 -5.54 -6.14
CA TYR A 258 -12.90 -5.66 -5.03
C TYR A 258 -13.05 -7.08 -4.49
N GLU A 259 -12.89 -8.11 -5.33
CA GLU A 259 -12.88 -9.52 -4.88
C GLU A 259 -11.74 -9.79 -3.87
N PHE A 260 -10.65 -9.00 -3.91
CA PHE A 260 -9.49 -9.13 -3.03
C PHE A 260 -9.57 -8.31 -1.73
N LEU A 261 -10.64 -7.54 -1.50
CA LEU A 261 -10.77 -6.74 -0.27
C LEU A 261 -10.74 -7.62 1.00
N VAL A 262 -11.28 -8.83 0.93
CA VAL A 262 -11.24 -9.85 2.00
C VAL A 262 -9.82 -10.39 2.28
N GLY A 263 -8.87 -10.16 1.37
CA GLY A 263 -7.45 -10.50 1.55
C GLY A 263 -6.61 -9.40 2.23
N SER A 264 -7.24 -8.30 2.67
CA SER A 264 -6.54 -7.22 3.36
C SER A 264 -6.00 -7.67 4.72
N SER A 265 -4.80 -7.21 5.08
CA SER A 265 -4.19 -7.52 6.38
C SER A 265 -5.04 -6.93 7.51
N ALA A 266 -5.55 -7.79 8.39
CA ALA A 266 -6.35 -7.44 9.54
C ALA A 266 -5.48 -7.33 10.80
N GLU A 267 -5.78 -6.38 11.67
CA GLU A 267 -5.28 -6.33 13.04
C GLU A 267 -6.13 -7.20 13.96
N ARG A 268 -7.44 -7.20 13.73
CA ARG A 268 -8.43 -8.02 14.44
C ARG A 268 -9.71 -8.19 13.61
N PHE A 269 -10.61 -9.03 14.11
CA PHE A 269 -11.98 -9.15 13.62
C PHE A 269 -12.98 -8.60 14.64
N ILE A 270 -14.09 -8.08 14.14
CA ILE A 270 -15.25 -7.63 14.92
C ILE A 270 -16.52 -8.17 14.25
N THR A 271 -17.63 -8.25 14.98
CA THR A 271 -18.91 -8.74 14.44
C THR A 271 -19.89 -7.58 14.34
N ILE A 272 -20.34 -7.26 13.13
CA ILE A 272 -21.31 -6.18 12.88
C ILE A 272 -22.54 -6.78 12.19
N PRO A 273 -23.64 -7.03 12.92
CA PRO A 273 -24.85 -7.58 12.32
C PRO A 273 -25.36 -6.71 11.18
N THR A 274 -25.69 -7.31 10.02
CA THR A 274 -26.19 -6.56 8.86
C THR A 274 -27.51 -5.84 9.12
N LYS A 275 -28.31 -6.34 10.07
CA LYS A 275 -29.56 -5.70 10.54
C LYS A 275 -29.33 -4.38 11.28
N SER A 276 -28.11 -4.15 11.77
CA SER A 276 -27.71 -2.94 12.49
C SER A 276 -27.08 -1.89 11.56
N MET A 277 -27.11 -2.13 10.25
CA MET A 277 -26.52 -1.25 9.25
C MET A 277 -27.60 -0.46 8.53
N LEU A 278 -27.50 0.86 8.56
CA LEU A 278 -28.33 1.78 7.78
C LEU A 278 -27.53 2.26 6.57
N ILE A 279 -28.02 1.98 5.36
CA ILE A 279 -27.47 2.53 4.12
C ILE A 279 -28.27 3.76 3.70
N VAL A 280 -27.60 4.89 3.49
CA VAL A 280 -28.21 6.16 3.07
C VAL A 280 -27.63 6.61 1.74
N SER A 281 -28.39 7.36 0.94
CA SER A 281 -27.88 7.84 -0.36
C SER A 281 -26.65 8.74 -0.16
N ASP A 282 -25.77 8.78 -1.16
CA ASP A 282 -24.65 9.73 -1.13
C ASP A 282 -25.17 11.16 -1.37
N VAL A 283 -24.43 12.15 -0.88
CA VAL A 283 -24.77 13.57 -1.00
C VAL A 283 -23.57 14.33 -1.54
N LYS A 284 -23.85 15.24 -2.48
CA LYS A 284 -22.84 16.06 -3.15
C LYS A 284 -23.05 17.54 -2.87
N SER A 285 -21.96 18.29 -2.90
CA SER A 285 -21.98 19.74 -3.04
C SER A 285 -21.49 20.10 -4.44
N VAL A 286 -22.31 20.86 -5.17
CA VAL A 286 -21.98 21.37 -6.50
C VAL A 286 -21.88 22.88 -6.43
N PHE A 287 -20.76 23.44 -6.90
CA PHE A 287 -20.49 24.87 -6.85
C PHE A 287 -19.46 25.26 -7.91
N THR A 288 -19.38 26.55 -8.25
CA THR A 288 -18.37 27.06 -9.18
C THR A 288 -17.20 27.69 -8.45
N THR A 289 -15.99 27.49 -8.97
CA THR A 289 -14.80 28.17 -8.48
C THR A 289 -13.73 28.31 -9.56
N LYS A 290 -12.73 29.15 -9.29
CA LYS A 290 -11.60 29.34 -10.17
C LYS A 290 -10.65 28.15 -10.11
N CYS A 291 -10.36 27.53 -11.26
CA CYS A 291 -9.56 26.30 -11.34
C CYS A 291 -8.52 26.35 -12.47
N ASN A 292 -7.49 25.53 -12.34
CA ASN A 292 -6.64 25.12 -13.46
C ASN A 292 -7.24 23.86 -14.08
N VAL A 293 -7.75 23.93 -15.30
CA VAL A 293 -8.42 22.81 -15.97
C VAL A 293 -7.50 22.21 -17.02
N THR A 294 -7.20 20.92 -16.86
CA THR A 294 -6.45 20.15 -17.84
C THR A 294 -7.38 19.66 -18.94
N LYS A 295 -7.06 20.03 -20.18
CA LYS A 295 -7.79 19.66 -21.39
C LYS A 295 -6.88 18.96 -22.38
N LYS A 296 -7.47 18.27 -23.36
CA LYS A 296 -6.75 17.65 -24.46
C LYS A 296 -7.00 18.43 -25.75
N ASP A 297 -5.93 18.85 -26.40
CA ASP A 297 -6.00 19.47 -27.72
C ASP A 297 -6.44 18.41 -28.75
N SER A 298 -7.55 18.67 -29.43
CA SER A 298 -8.13 17.74 -30.41
C SER A 298 -7.28 17.55 -31.67
N THR A 299 -6.40 18.50 -31.98
CA THR A 299 -5.55 18.52 -33.17
C THR A 299 -4.22 17.82 -32.89
N THR A 300 -3.55 18.17 -31.78
CA THR A 300 -2.23 17.62 -31.44
C THR A 300 -2.31 16.36 -30.58
N GLY A 301 -3.42 16.17 -29.86
CA GLY A 301 -3.58 15.12 -28.86
C GLY A 301 -2.84 15.38 -27.55
N HIS A 302 -2.14 16.51 -27.41
CA HIS A 302 -1.40 16.88 -26.22
C HIS A 302 -2.33 17.43 -25.12
N LEU A 303 -1.92 17.23 -23.87
CA LEU A 303 -2.59 17.84 -22.72
C LEU A 303 -2.06 19.26 -22.52
N TYR A 304 -2.96 20.19 -22.22
CA TYR A 304 -2.64 21.55 -21.80
C TYR A 304 -3.52 21.93 -20.60
N SER A 305 -3.09 22.94 -19.84
CA SER A 305 -3.85 23.46 -18.70
C SER A 305 -4.17 24.93 -18.94
N GLU A 306 -5.40 25.33 -18.62
CA GLU A 306 -5.82 26.74 -18.66
C GLU A 306 -6.59 27.13 -17.40
N VAL A 307 -6.59 28.43 -17.09
CA VAL A 307 -7.33 28.96 -15.93
C VAL A 307 -8.77 29.21 -16.36
N GLU A 308 -9.71 28.60 -15.64
CA GLU A 308 -11.15 28.80 -15.80
C GLU A 308 -11.69 29.52 -14.57
N GLU A 309 -12.31 30.68 -14.75
CA GLU A 309 -12.81 31.51 -13.64
C GLU A 309 -14.04 30.90 -12.95
N ASN A 310 -14.87 30.18 -13.71
CA ASN A 310 -16.14 29.61 -13.24
C ASN A 310 -16.24 28.14 -13.63
N TRP A 311 -15.39 27.30 -13.06
CA TRP A 311 -15.45 25.85 -13.26
C TRP A 311 -16.37 25.20 -12.23
N GLU A 312 -17.29 24.35 -12.69
CA GLU A 312 -18.18 23.57 -11.81
C GLU A 312 -17.40 22.42 -11.18
N ILE A 313 -17.38 22.38 -9.84
CA ILE A 313 -16.82 21.29 -9.05
C ILE A 313 -17.97 20.52 -8.39
N GLU A 314 -17.83 19.20 -8.40
CA GLU A 314 -18.67 18.28 -7.64
C GLU A 314 -17.83 17.63 -6.52
N SER A 315 -18.20 17.89 -5.27
CA SER A 315 -17.58 17.29 -4.08
C SER A 315 -18.55 16.29 -3.43
N SER A 316 -18.13 15.04 -3.23
CA SER A 316 -18.91 14.08 -2.42
C SER A 316 -18.63 14.32 -0.94
N LEU A 317 -19.69 14.38 -0.13
CA LEU A 317 -19.54 14.67 1.30
C LEU A 317 -19.04 13.45 2.10
N PHE A 318 -19.35 12.22 1.67
CA PHE A 318 -19.21 11.01 2.48
C PHE A 318 -18.46 9.86 1.79
N ASP A 319 -17.79 10.10 0.65
CA ASP A 319 -17.20 9.01 -0.17
C ASP A 319 -16.23 8.12 0.64
N GLY A 320 -16.68 6.92 0.98
CA GLY A 320 -15.86 5.89 1.63
C GLY A 320 -15.80 5.95 3.15
N GLU A 321 -16.48 6.88 3.80
CA GLU A 321 -16.65 6.90 5.25
C GLU A 321 -17.97 6.24 5.71
N CYS A 322 -18.02 5.90 7.00
CA CYS A 322 -19.24 5.55 7.71
C CYS A 322 -19.14 6.02 9.16
N LEU A 323 -20.30 6.20 9.80
CA LEU A 323 -20.39 6.43 11.23
C LEU A 323 -20.55 5.10 11.93
N LEU A 324 -19.76 4.84 12.95
CA LEU A 324 -19.75 3.59 13.70
C LEU A 324 -19.98 3.88 15.19
N ASP A 325 -20.94 3.18 15.78
CA ASP A 325 -21.40 3.44 17.14
C ASP A 325 -20.25 3.31 18.17
N ALA A 326 -19.94 4.41 18.85
CA ALA A 326 -18.84 4.53 19.79
C ALA A 326 -19.08 3.78 21.11
N GLU A 327 -20.34 3.51 21.46
CA GLU A 327 -20.73 2.77 22.66
C GLU A 327 -20.69 1.25 22.47
N SER A 328 -20.52 0.79 21.23
CA SER A 328 -20.31 -0.62 20.93
C SER A 328 -18.89 -1.06 21.31
N ASP A 329 -18.67 -2.36 21.51
CA ASP A 329 -17.37 -2.96 21.84
C ASP A 329 -16.37 -3.00 20.66
N TYR A 330 -16.69 -2.29 19.57
CA TYR A 330 -15.88 -2.22 18.37
C TYR A 330 -14.56 -1.49 18.58
N PHE A 331 -14.57 -0.39 19.33
CA PHE A 331 -13.40 0.47 19.54
C PHE A 331 -12.64 0.11 20.81
N LYS A 332 -11.31 0.12 20.74
CA LYS A 332 -10.46 0.17 21.93
C LYS A 332 -10.38 1.59 22.48
N GLU A 333 -9.83 1.74 23.68
CA GLU A 333 -9.78 3.02 24.42
C GLU A 333 -9.32 4.21 23.58
N ASN A 334 -8.22 4.05 22.83
CA ASN A 334 -7.57 5.10 22.02
C ASN A 334 -7.87 5.00 20.51
N GLU A 335 -8.96 4.34 20.13
CA GLU A 335 -9.39 4.25 18.74
C GLU A 335 -10.66 5.08 18.51
N SER A 336 -10.65 5.80 17.40
CA SER A 336 -11.72 6.66 16.92
C SER A 336 -12.02 6.47 15.43
N MET A 337 -11.18 5.72 14.69
CA MET A 337 -11.46 5.28 13.32
C MET A 337 -11.05 3.81 13.13
N LEU A 338 -11.91 3.01 12.51
CA LEU A 338 -11.60 1.64 12.08
C LEU A 338 -11.79 1.50 10.57
N LEU A 339 -10.75 1.06 9.86
CA LEU A 339 -10.88 0.74 8.44
C LEU A 339 -11.44 -0.68 8.28
N LEU A 340 -12.71 -0.78 7.91
CA LEU A 340 -13.46 -2.02 7.84
C LEU A 340 -13.35 -2.68 6.45
N ARG A 341 -13.20 -4.00 6.45
CA ARG A 341 -13.26 -4.83 5.24
C ARG A 341 -14.18 -6.02 5.43
N GLN A 342 -14.98 -6.24 4.40
CA GLN A 342 -15.67 -7.50 4.16
C GLN A 342 -15.87 -7.67 2.63
N HIS A 343 -16.62 -8.67 2.18
CA HIS A 343 -16.93 -8.97 0.79
C HIS A 343 -17.38 -7.72 0.06
N MET A 344 -16.49 -7.19 -0.79
CA MET A 344 -16.70 -5.94 -1.53
C MET A 344 -17.16 -4.74 -0.68
N PHE A 345 -16.91 -4.76 0.63
CA PHE A 345 -17.19 -3.66 1.55
C PHE A 345 -15.86 -3.03 1.99
N LYS A 346 -15.74 -1.72 1.83
CA LYS A 346 -14.58 -0.92 2.21
C LYS A 346 -15.10 0.41 2.75
N SER A 347 -14.92 0.65 4.05
CA SER A 347 -15.32 1.91 4.67
C SER A 347 -14.41 2.27 5.85
N ALA A 348 -14.14 3.56 6.05
CA ALA A 348 -13.54 4.09 7.27
C ALA A 348 -14.66 4.42 8.27
N GLY A 349 -14.75 3.67 9.36
CA GLY A 349 -15.77 3.83 10.39
C GLY A 349 -15.30 4.72 11.53
N PHE A 350 -15.92 5.88 11.69
CA PHE A 350 -15.57 6.86 12.71
C PHE A 350 -16.45 6.72 13.95
N ALA A 351 -15.85 6.85 15.13
CA ALA A 351 -16.53 6.68 16.41
C ALA A 351 -17.55 7.80 16.64
N THR A 352 -18.83 7.44 16.60
CA THR A 352 -19.96 8.35 16.71
C THR A 352 -20.95 7.84 17.76
N TYR A 353 -21.49 8.72 18.60
CA TYR A 353 -22.57 8.40 19.52
C TYR A 353 -23.92 8.37 18.78
N ILE A 354 -24.09 7.38 17.89
CA ILE A 354 -25.25 7.27 16.99
C ILE A 354 -26.54 7.17 17.79
N GLN A 355 -26.58 6.29 18.80
CA GLN A 355 -27.77 6.10 19.62
C GLN A 355 -28.15 7.37 20.38
N LYS A 356 -27.17 8.08 20.95
CA LYS A 356 -27.40 9.39 21.58
C LYS A 356 -28.06 10.38 20.62
N TYR A 357 -27.50 10.54 19.42
CA TYR A 357 -28.06 11.44 18.40
C TYR A 357 -29.51 11.05 18.04
N LEU A 358 -29.76 9.77 17.76
CA LEU A 358 -31.08 9.29 17.37
C LEU A 358 -32.13 9.47 18.49
N ILE A 359 -31.77 9.22 19.75
CA ILE A 359 -32.65 9.42 20.91
C ILE A 359 -32.98 10.91 21.08
N GLU A 360 -31.98 11.79 20.98
CA GLU A 360 -32.18 13.23 21.12
C GLU A 360 -33.00 13.81 19.97
N TYR A 361 -32.75 13.35 18.74
CA TYR A 361 -33.56 13.72 17.57
C TYR A 361 -35.00 13.24 17.71
N HIS A 362 -35.21 11.99 18.13
CA HIS A 362 -36.54 11.41 18.36
C HIS A 362 -37.35 12.24 19.36
N LYS A 363 -36.77 12.53 20.54
CA LYS A 363 -37.43 13.33 21.58
C LYS A 363 -37.85 14.72 21.11
N LYS A 364 -37.08 15.32 20.20
CA LYS A 364 -37.33 16.67 19.69
C LYS A 364 -38.35 16.70 18.55
N ASN A 365 -38.30 15.73 17.64
CA ASN A 365 -38.95 15.83 16.33
C ASN A 365 -40.04 14.79 16.08
N ILE A 366 -40.01 13.66 16.78
CA ILE A 366 -40.92 12.53 16.56
C ILE A 366 -41.96 12.49 17.68
N LYS A 367 -43.25 12.42 17.32
CA LYS A 367 -44.38 12.37 18.27
C LYS A 367 -45.27 11.18 17.98
N GLY A 368 -45.79 10.56 19.04
CA GLY A 368 -46.77 9.47 18.93
C GLY A 368 -46.19 8.10 18.60
N ILE A 369 -44.86 7.94 18.61
CA ILE A 369 -44.15 6.66 18.43
C ILE A 369 -43.04 6.63 19.48
N GLU A 370 -42.93 5.55 20.24
CA GLU A 370 -41.83 5.36 21.19
C GLU A 370 -40.50 5.10 20.45
N TYR A 371 -39.37 5.46 21.05
CA TYR A 371 -38.05 5.27 20.42
C TYR A 371 -37.80 3.82 20.02
N GLU A 372 -38.27 2.88 20.84
CA GLU A 372 -38.13 1.44 20.64
C GLU A 372 -38.80 0.91 19.36
N ASP A 373 -39.81 1.63 18.86
CA ASP A 373 -40.61 1.29 17.70
C ASP A 373 -40.35 2.23 16.51
N TRP A 374 -39.54 3.28 16.71
CA TRP A 374 -39.21 4.22 15.65
C TRP A 374 -38.34 3.55 14.59
N GLN A 375 -38.77 3.64 13.33
CA GLN A 375 -38.07 3.09 12.19
C GLN A 375 -37.62 4.21 11.25
N ILE A 376 -36.40 4.07 10.76
CA ILE A 376 -35.76 4.94 9.77
C ILE A 376 -35.73 4.18 8.44
N LEU A 377 -35.94 4.92 7.35
CA LEU A 377 -35.87 4.35 6.00
C LEU A 377 -34.43 4.37 5.50
N ASP A 378 -33.98 3.24 4.96
CA ASP A 378 -32.76 3.21 4.17
C ASP A 378 -33.00 3.82 2.77
N MET A 379 -31.94 3.97 1.98
CA MET A 379 -32.06 4.55 0.63
C MET A 379 -32.93 3.73 -0.34
N PHE A 380 -33.22 2.46 -0.03
CA PHE A 380 -34.09 1.58 -0.79
C PHE A 380 -35.51 1.48 -0.19
N GLN A 381 -35.85 2.38 0.74
CA GLN A 381 -37.15 2.42 1.42
C GLN A 381 -37.44 1.22 2.35
N ASN A 382 -36.42 0.44 2.72
CA ASN A 382 -36.56 -0.57 3.76
C ASN A 382 -36.56 0.08 5.14
N ARG A 383 -37.34 -0.48 6.08
CA ARG A 383 -37.46 0.03 7.45
C ARG A 383 -36.41 -0.63 8.36
N VAL A 384 -35.64 0.19 9.07
CA VAL A 384 -34.65 -0.23 10.07
C VAL A 384 -35.01 0.39 11.41
N PHE A 385 -35.05 -0.40 12.48
CA PHE A 385 -35.32 0.13 13.82
C PHE A 385 -34.19 1.05 14.29
N ALA A 386 -34.52 2.27 14.72
CA ALA A 386 -33.53 3.27 15.12
C ALA A 386 -32.60 2.77 16.25
N LYS A 387 -33.16 2.02 17.21
CA LYS A 387 -32.41 1.41 18.33
C LYS A 387 -31.35 0.38 17.90
N ASP A 388 -31.56 -0.25 16.74
CA ASP A 388 -30.69 -1.31 16.24
C ASP A 388 -29.53 -0.75 15.40
N ILE A 389 -29.59 0.52 14.99
CA ILE A 389 -28.59 1.13 14.11
C ILE A 389 -27.28 1.34 14.86
N LYS A 390 -26.24 0.65 14.39
CA LYS A 390 -24.87 0.75 14.90
C LYS A 390 -23.87 1.24 13.85
N ILE A 391 -24.27 1.29 12.58
CA ILE A 391 -23.46 1.86 11.52
C ILE A 391 -24.35 2.57 10.50
N ILE A 392 -23.92 3.75 10.05
CA ILE A 392 -24.55 4.54 8.99
C ILE A 392 -23.52 4.72 7.88
N PHE A 393 -23.83 4.28 6.66
CA PHE A 393 -22.87 4.29 5.55
C PHE A 393 -23.55 4.60 4.21
N CYS A 394 -22.76 4.96 3.20
CA CYS A 394 -23.24 5.27 1.85
C CYS A 394 -22.91 4.15 0.83
N PRO A 395 -23.59 4.10 -0.34
CA PRO A 395 -23.30 3.19 -1.45
C PRO A 395 -21.83 3.10 -1.84
N THR A 396 -21.11 4.21 -1.73
CA THR A 396 -19.67 4.30 -2.01
C THR A 396 -18.86 3.32 -1.17
N SER A 397 -19.30 2.98 0.05
CA SER A 397 -18.66 1.98 0.91
C SER A 397 -18.93 0.52 0.48
N LEU A 398 -20.03 0.27 -0.24
CA LEU A 398 -20.43 -1.06 -0.71
C LEU A 398 -20.14 -1.23 -2.22
N LYS A 399 -18.90 -1.60 -2.54
CA LYS A 399 -18.44 -1.78 -3.92
C LYS A 399 -19.17 -2.90 -4.67
N ALA A 400 -19.89 -3.78 -3.96
CA ALA A 400 -20.77 -4.80 -4.55
C ALA A 400 -21.85 -4.21 -5.46
N LEU A 401 -22.35 -3.00 -5.14
CA LEU A 401 -23.41 -2.33 -5.91
C LEU A 401 -23.00 -2.05 -7.37
N LYS A 402 -21.70 -1.93 -7.66
CA LYS A 402 -21.19 -1.80 -9.03
C LYS A 402 -21.50 -3.01 -9.93
N PHE A 403 -21.89 -4.14 -9.33
CA PHE A 403 -22.22 -5.38 -10.04
C PHE A 403 -23.70 -5.75 -9.91
N SER A 404 -24.56 -4.80 -9.50
CA SER A 404 -25.98 -5.04 -9.22
C SER A 404 -26.73 -5.71 -10.37
N LYS A 405 -26.41 -5.32 -11.61
CA LYS A 405 -26.96 -5.91 -12.84
C LYS A 405 -26.78 -7.43 -12.97
N LEU A 406 -25.86 -8.05 -12.23
CA LEU A 406 -25.70 -9.51 -12.20
C LEU A 406 -26.78 -10.20 -11.37
N ILE A 407 -27.40 -9.49 -10.44
CA ILE A 407 -28.41 -10.00 -9.52
C ILE A 407 -29.80 -9.45 -9.86
N GLY A 408 -29.88 -8.18 -10.24
CA GLY A 408 -31.12 -7.46 -10.53
C GLY A 408 -30.90 -5.96 -10.38
N SER A 409 -31.52 -5.38 -9.36
CA SER A 409 -31.36 -3.99 -8.94
C SER A 409 -30.27 -3.81 -7.88
N ASP A 410 -29.97 -2.55 -7.55
CA ASP A 410 -29.08 -2.21 -6.43
C ASP A 410 -29.63 -2.71 -5.09
N GLU A 411 -30.96 -2.68 -4.91
CA GLU A 411 -31.64 -3.24 -3.73
C GLU A 411 -31.48 -4.76 -3.65
N ASP A 412 -31.66 -5.47 -4.78
CA ASP A 412 -31.47 -6.93 -4.84
C ASP A 412 -30.03 -7.32 -4.49
N MET A 413 -29.05 -6.56 -4.99
CA MET A 413 -27.64 -6.74 -4.65
C MET A 413 -27.37 -6.47 -3.17
N TYR A 414 -27.98 -5.44 -2.59
CA TYR A 414 -27.82 -5.15 -1.16
C TYR A 414 -28.36 -6.29 -0.29
N LYS A 415 -29.58 -6.78 -0.58
CA LYS A 415 -30.17 -7.95 0.11
C LYS A 415 -29.31 -9.21 -0.08
N TYR A 416 -28.82 -9.44 -1.30
CA TYR A 416 -27.91 -10.54 -1.60
C TYR A 416 -26.63 -10.45 -0.76
N TRP A 417 -26.00 -9.28 -0.72
CA TRP A 417 -24.80 -9.03 0.09
C TRP A 417 -25.06 -9.26 1.58
N GLN A 418 -26.17 -8.75 2.12
CA GLN A 418 -26.54 -8.96 3.53
C GLN A 418 -26.65 -10.44 3.87
N GLN A 419 -27.29 -11.25 3.01
CA GLN A 419 -27.39 -12.70 3.20
C GLN A 419 -26.02 -13.38 3.19
N LYS A 420 -25.11 -12.96 2.30
CA LYS A 420 -23.75 -13.51 2.25
C LYS A 420 -22.95 -13.17 3.50
N VAL A 421 -23.01 -11.93 3.97
CA VAL A 421 -22.31 -11.51 5.18
C VAL A 421 -22.88 -12.19 6.43
N GLN A 422 -24.21 -12.37 6.51
CA GLN A 422 -24.85 -13.16 7.57
C GLN A 422 -24.37 -14.62 7.58
N GLY A 423 -24.23 -15.24 6.40
CA GLY A 423 -23.68 -16.59 6.28
C GLY A 423 -22.20 -16.72 6.68
N GLU A 424 -21.49 -15.59 6.79
CA GLU A 424 -20.11 -15.49 7.28
C GLU A 424 -20.07 -14.90 8.71
N GLU A 425 -21.14 -15.14 9.49
CA GLU A 425 -21.29 -14.75 10.89
C GLU A 425 -21.13 -13.24 11.14
N CYS A 426 -21.37 -12.42 10.12
CA CYS A 426 -21.23 -10.97 10.17
C CYS A 426 -19.84 -10.50 10.62
N ILE A 427 -18.79 -11.28 10.31
CA ILE A 427 -17.42 -10.95 10.69
C ILE A 427 -16.83 -9.91 9.73
N PHE A 428 -16.30 -8.81 10.27
CA PHE A 428 -15.57 -7.77 9.56
C PHE A 428 -14.12 -7.73 10.00
N ALA A 429 -13.22 -7.46 9.05
CA ALA A 429 -11.81 -7.22 9.32
C ALA A 429 -11.55 -5.74 9.60
N VAL A 430 -10.92 -5.47 10.75
CA VAL A 430 -10.32 -4.17 11.06
C VAL A 430 -8.91 -4.17 10.48
N VAL A 431 -8.69 -3.42 9.40
CA VAL A 431 -7.41 -3.38 8.66
C VAL A 431 -6.40 -2.43 9.27
N LYS A 432 -6.85 -1.26 9.70
CA LYS A 432 -6.05 -0.27 10.43
C LYS A 432 -6.96 0.59 11.30
N HIS A 433 -6.38 1.14 12.35
CA HIS A 433 -6.88 2.30 13.08
C HIS A 433 -5.87 3.45 12.95
N GLU A 434 -6.28 4.65 13.33
CA GLU A 434 -5.41 5.82 13.40
C GLU A 434 -4.36 5.68 14.50
N LYS A 435 -3.16 6.25 14.27
CA LYS A 435 -2.02 6.13 15.19
C LYS A 435 -1.23 7.41 15.20
N GLU A 436 -0.74 7.78 16.38
CA GLU A 436 0.17 8.91 16.57
C GLU A 436 1.54 8.66 15.91
N SER A 437 2.17 9.74 15.46
CA SER A 437 3.55 9.77 14.99
C SER A 437 4.53 9.12 15.97
N LYS A 438 5.51 8.39 15.42
CA LYS A 438 6.66 7.87 16.17
C LYS A 438 7.88 8.79 16.10
N ARG A 439 7.73 10.02 15.60
CA ARG A 439 8.86 10.96 15.37
C ARG A 439 9.21 11.82 16.58
N GLY A 440 8.57 11.56 17.71
CA GLY A 440 8.85 12.19 19.00
C GLY A 440 8.04 13.46 19.23
N TYR A 441 8.46 14.21 20.25
CA TYR A 441 7.83 15.46 20.67
C TYR A 441 8.85 16.57 20.73
N ASP A 442 8.40 17.82 20.61
CA ASP A 442 9.21 18.97 20.96
C ASP A 442 9.32 19.14 22.49
N LYS A 443 10.06 20.16 22.91
CA LYS A 443 10.27 20.51 24.32
C LYS A 443 8.98 20.90 25.06
N ASP A 444 7.95 21.31 24.33
CA ASP A 444 6.67 21.78 24.86
C ASP A 444 5.61 20.65 24.84
N GLY A 445 6.00 19.43 24.46
CA GLY A 445 5.15 18.25 24.43
C GLY A 445 4.27 18.12 23.18
N ASN A 446 4.52 18.94 22.14
CA ASN A 446 3.79 18.81 20.88
C ASN A 446 4.34 17.66 20.04
N ILE A 447 3.45 16.94 19.37
CA ILE A 447 3.82 15.86 18.45
C ILE A 447 4.62 16.44 17.28
N LEU A 448 5.73 15.79 16.95
CA LEU A 448 6.50 16.07 15.76
C LEU A 448 6.16 15.10 14.65
N GLN A 449 6.08 15.62 13.43
CA GLN A 449 5.98 14.81 12.23
C GLN A 449 6.95 15.32 11.17
N GLN A 450 7.37 14.41 10.31
CA GLN A 450 8.39 14.66 9.31
C GLN A 450 7.77 15.04 7.96
N MET A 451 8.27 16.14 7.38
CA MET A 451 7.94 16.56 6.03
C MET A 451 8.53 15.63 4.96
N SER A 452 7.93 15.64 3.77
CA SER A 452 8.53 15.09 2.55
C SER A 452 9.28 16.20 1.79
N TYR A 453 10.22 15.79 0.93
CA TYR A 453 10.92 16.74 0.05
C TYR A 453 9.95 17.45 -0.90
N GLN A 454 8.85 16.79 -1.25
CA GLN A 454 7.82 17.36 -2.12
C GLN A 454 7.06 18.49 -1.43
N MET A 455 6.77 18.34 -0.12
CA MET A 455 6.11 19.39 0.66
C MET A 455 6.98 20.63 0.72
N ILE A 456 8.25 20.48 1.14
CA ILE A 456 9.18 21.62 1.25
C ILE A 456 9.41 22.25 -0.13
N GLY A 457 9.65 21.44 -1.15
CA GLY A 457 9.90 21.91 -2.52
C GLY A 457 8.67 22.49 -3.22
N SER A 458 7.49 22.47 -2.61
CA SER A 458 6.26 23.10 -3.13
C SER A 458 5.94 24.44 -2.46
N ILE A 459 6.72 24.82 -1.45
CA ILE A 459 6.55 26.09 -0.76
C ILE A 459 7.73 26.97 -1.19
N ASP A 460 7.42 28.09 -1.84
CA ASP A 460 8.40 29.08 -2.29
C ASP A 460 9.01 29.84 -1.10
N LEU A 461 9.85 29.20 -0.28
CA LEU A 461 10.42 29.80 0.93
C LEU A 461 11.79 30.44 0.65
N SER A 462 12.03 31.59 1.28
CA SER A 462 13.35 32.23 1.27
C SER A 462 14.37 31.40 2.07
N PRO A 463 15.68 31.57 1.82
CA PRO A 463 16.72 30.92 2.61
C PRO A 463 16.59 31.13 4.13
N ASP A 464 16.18 32.31 4.58
CA ASP A 464 15.98 32.63 6.00
C ASP A 464 14.81 31.86 6.62
N ASN A 465 13.76 31.62 5.83
CA ASN A 465 12.62 30.82 6.29
C ASN A 465 12.93 29.33 6.30
N ILE A 466 13.70 28.85 5.33
CA ILE A 466 14.26 27.49 5.37
C ILE A 466 15.14 27.32 6.60
N GLN A 467 15.93 28.34 6.96
CA GLN A 467 16.74 28.32 8.18
C GLN A 467 15.87 28.13 9.43
N SER A 468 14.72 28.79 9.50
CA SER A 468 13.75 28.64 10.59
C SER A 468 13.16 27.22 10.67
N LEU A 469 12.85 26.58 9.54
CA LEU A 469 12.38 25.19 9.51
C LEU A 469 13.43 24.18 10.00
N LEU A 470 14.72 24.52 9.88
CA LEU A 470 15.83 23.65 10.28
C LEU A 470 16.13 23.67 11.78
N GLU A 471 15.56 24.59 12.55
CA GLU A 471 15.94 24.81 13.96
C GLU A 471 15.77 23.55 14.83
N ILE A 472 14.67 22.81 14.66
CA ILE A 472 14.44 21.53 15.36
C ILE A 472 15.57 20.54 15.07
N GLU A 473 15.97 20.41 13.80
CA GLU A 473 16.99 19.46 13.41
C GLU A 473 18.40 19.91 13.78
N LYS A 474 18.70 21.21 13.71
CA LYS A 474 19.98 21.77 14.15
C LYS A 474 20.17 21.57 15.65
N GLY A 475 19.14 21.90 16.45
CA GLY A 475 19.13 21.66 17.89
C GLY A 475 19.37 20.18 18.20
N TYR A 476 18.60 19.29 17.56
CA TYR A 476 18.74 17.85 17.76
C TYR A 476 20.13 17.31 17.38
N ILE A 477 20.69 17.74 16.23
CA ILE A 477 22.04 17.35 15.82
C ILE A 477 23.09 17.87 16.80
N SER A 478 22.94 19.10 17.31
CA SER A 478 23.82 19.67 18.31
C SER A 478 23.78 18.85 19.61
N ASP A 479 22.60 18.46 20.06
CA ASP A 479 22.40 17.63 21.24
C ASP A 479 23.05 16.24 21.07
N LEU A 480 22.88 15.59 19.91
CA LEU A 480 23.53 14.30 19.64
C LEU A 480 25.06 14.37 19.67
N LYS A 481 25.64 15.52 19.26
CA LYS A 481 27.09 15.73 19.29
C LYS A 481 27.60 15.95 20.71
N ASN A 482 26.92 16.80 21.45
CA ASN A 482 27.44 17.40 22.69
C ASN A 482 26.92 16.75 23.97
N ASN A 483 25.82 15.99 23.90
CA ASN A 483 25.19 15.35 25.06
C ASN A 483 25.13 13.83 24.89
N THR A 484 25.93 13.11 25.70
CA THR A 484 25.99 11.65 25.61
C THR A 484 24.71 10.96 26.02
N GLU A 485 23.99 11.46 27.02
CA GLU A 485 22.71 10.89 27.43
C GLU A 485 21.66 11.01 26.31
N SER A 486 21.62 12.16 25.63
CA SER A 486 20.76 12.34 24.45
C SER A 486 21.12 11.37 23.32
N TYR A 487 22.41 11.16 23.06
CA TYR A 487 22.85 10.18 22.08
C TYR A 487 22.49 8.74 22.46
N ILE A 488 22.59 8.36 23.74
CA ILE A 488 22.19 7.03 24.22
C ILE A 488 20.67 6.84 24.06
N LYS A 489 19.85 7.86 24.36
CA LYS A 489 18.40 7.81 24.10
C LYS A 489 18.09 7.62 22.61
N TYR A 490 18.81 8.30 21.72
CA TYR A 490 18.69 8.09 20.27
C TYR A 490 19.04 6.66 19.87
N LEU A 491 20.13 6.10 20.40
CA LEU A 491 20.47 4.70 20.12
C LEU A 491 19.36 3.75 20.58
N GLN A 492 18.73 4.03 21.71
CA GLN A 492 17.62 3.24 22.24
C GLN A 492 16.39 3.30 21.32
N SER A 493 16.03 4.49 20.82
CA SER A 493 14.88 4.65 19.92
C SER A 493 15.08 3.97 18.56
N GLU A 494 16.32 3.91 18.08
CA GLU A 494 16.66 3.31 16.78
C GLU A 494 17.15 1.85 16.88
N ALA A 495 17.20 1.27 18.09
CA ALA A 495 17.75 -0.06 18.29
C ALA A 495 16.91 -1.14 17.58
N ASN A 496 17.58 -2.00 16.81
CA ASN A 496 16.95 -3.14 16.18
C ASN A 496 17.96 -4.31 16.04
N VAL A 497 17.46 -5.47 15.59
CA VAL A 497 18.26 -6.70 15.52
C VAL A 497 19.42 -6.60 14.51
N MET A 498 19.39 -5.63 13.60
CA MET A 498 20.38 -5.47 12.54
C MET A 498 21.49 -4.45 12.87
N ASN A 499 21.34 -3.64 13.92
CA ASN A 499 22.33 -2.61 14.28
C ASN A 499 23.03 -2.92 15.62
N TYR A 500 24.12 -2.20 15.88
CA TYR A 500 24.94 -2.38 17.08
C TYR A 500 24.48 -1.50 18.26
N ASN A 501 23.31 -0.86 18.17
CA ASN A 501 22.87 0.13 19.15
C ASN A 501 22.78 -0.44 20.56
N ASN A 502 22.16 -1.62 20.73
CA ASN A 502 22.05 -2.28 22.04
C ASN A 502 23.42 -2.57 22.66
N MET A 503 24.38 -3.04 21.85
CA MET A 503 25.76 -3.26 22.32
C MET A 503 26.38 -1.95 22.83
N MET A 504 26.22 -0.85 22.09
CA MET A 504 26.79 0.46 22.50
C MET A 504 26.12 0.99 23.77
N ILE A 505 24.81 0.81 23.91
CA ILE A 505 24.05 1.18 25.11
C ILE A 505 24.51 0.35 26.32
N ASP A 506 24.65 -0.96 26.16
CA ASP A 506 25.05 -1.86 27.24
C ASP A 506 26.49 -1.59 27.70
N LEU A 507 27.40 -1.32 26.77
CA LEU A 507 28.77 -0.90 27.09
C LEU A 507 28.79 0.43 27.87
N TYR A 508 27.97 1.40 27.45
CA TYR A 508 27.88 2.70 28.14
C TYR A 508 27.29 2.57 29.56
N LYS A 509 26.23 1.76 29.72
CA LYS A 509 25.63 1.46 31.02
C LYS A 509 26.60 0.72 31.95
N HIS A 510 27.45 -0.14 31.39
CA HIS A 510 28.46 -0.84 32.17
C HIS A 510 29.62 0.08 32.60
N ASN A 511 30.10 0.94 31.69
CA ASN A 511 31.12 1.94 31.99
C ASN A 511 31.00 3.15 31.05
N ASN A 512 30.60 4.29 31.61
CA ASN A 512 30.39 5.53 30.85
C ASN A 512 31.66 6.06 30.16
N LEU A 513 32.87 5.69 30.62
CA LEU A 513 34.14 6.06 29.99
C LEU A 513 34.29 5.48 28.58
N VAL A 514 33.45 4.52 28.17
CA VAL A 514 33.43 4.02 26.79
C VAL A 514 33.21 5.16 25.78
N GLU A 515 32.54 6.24 26.17
CA GLU A 515 32.31 7.41 25.31
C GLU A 515 33.61 8.07 24.83
N LYS A 516 34.71 7.88 25.58
CA LYS A 516 36.02 8.45 25.25
C LYS A 516 36.80 7.62 24.24
N THR A 517 36.36 6.38 23.99
CA THR A 517 37.02 5.44 23.06
C THR A 517 36.81 5.85 21.60
N GLY A 518 37.75 5.46 20.73
CA GLY A 518 37.63 5.68 19.28
C GLY A 518 36.38 5.02 18.70
N MET A 519 36.13 3.75 19.04
CA MET A 519 34.95 3.00 18.59
C MET A 519 33.64 3.75 18.84
N PHE A 520 33.45 4.32 20.04
CA PHE A 520 32.22 5.05 20.37
C PHE A 520 32.12 6.39 19.64
N LYS A 521 33.23 7.14 19.55
CA LYS A 521 33.29 8.41 18.82
C LYS A 521 33.06 8.24 17.32
N ASP A 522 33.65 7.21 16.72
CA ASP A 522 33.51 6.90 15.29
C ASP A 522 32.07 6.49 14.99
N TYR A 523 31.49 5.60 15.80
CA TYR A 523 30.10 5.19 15.65
C TYR A 523 29.11 6.36 15.80
N ARG A 524 29.35 7.24 16.78
CA ARG A 524 28.58 8.49 16.93
C ARG A 524 28.71 9.38 15.70
N THR A 525 29.93 9.57 15.20
CA THR A 525 30.19 10.41 14.02
C THR A 525 29.48 9.86 12.78
N ASP A 526 29.53 8.55 12.56
CA ASP A 526 28.87 7.88 11.44
C ASP A 526 27.34 8.00 11.51
N GLU A 527 26.75 7.76 12.68
CA GLU A 527 25.30 7.90 12.90
C GLU A 527 24.84 9.34 12.67
N ILE A 528 25.52 10.33 13.25
CA ILE A 528 25.17 11.74 13.09
C ILE A 528 25.37 12.17 11.63
N SER A 529 26.40 11.67 10.94
CA SER A 529 26.62 11.93 9.51
C SER A 529 25.51 11.35 8.64
N ARG A 530 25.08 10.11 8.92
CA ARG A 530 23.91 9.49 8.27
C ARG A 530 22.64 10.32 8.50
N TYR A 531 22.39 10.73 9.74
CA TYR A 531 21.26 11.57 10.08
C TYR A 531 21.31 12.93 9.37
N GLY A 532 22.49 13.57 9.32
CA GLY A 532 22.69 14.83 8.57
C GLY A 532 22.40 14.68 7.08
N LYS A 533 22.78 13.56 6.44
CA LYS A 533 22.41 13.27 5.04
C LYS A 533 20.89 13.08 4.89
N TYR A 534 20.24 12.43 5.86
CA TYR A 534 18.79 12.25 5.88
C TYR A 534 18.07 13.61 5.96
N VAL A 535 18.47 14.50 6.87
CA VAL A 535 17.93 15.88 6.97
C VAL A 535 18.14 16.65 5.67
N LYS A 536 19.33 16.56 5.05
CA LYS A 536 19.64 17.17 3.74
C LYS A 536 18.75 16.67 2.59
N SER A 537 18.11 15.51 2.74
CA SER A 537 17.09 15.02 1.80
C SER A 537 15.68 15.58 2.09
N ALA A 538 15.61 16.76 2.73
CA ALA A 538 14.40 17.51 3.06
C ALA A 538 13.42 16.70 3.94
N LYS A 539 13.97 15.96 4.91
CA LYS A 539 13.23 15.18 5.90
C LYS A 539 13.22 15.90 7.25
N LEU A 540 12.53 17.03 7.30
CA LEU A 540 12.52 17.93 8.46
C LEU A 540 11.33 17.62 9.38
N ARG A 541 11.54 17.53 10.70
CA ARG A 541 10.44 17.46 11.66
C ARG A 541 9.86 18.85 11.90
N GLN A 542 8.54 18.94 11.91
CA GLN A 542 7.76 20.11 12.27
C GLN A 542 6.65 19.68 13.25
N LYS A 543 6.11 20.64 14.00
CA LYS A 543 4.96 20.42 14.88
C LYS A 543 3.74 20.02 14.05
N GLY A 544 3.21 18.82 14.28
CA GLY A 544 2.11 18.29 13.48
C GLY A 544 2.03 16.78 13.47
N ASP A 545 0.97 16.26 12.86
CA ASP A 545 0.80 14.82 12.63
C ASP A 545 -0.15 14.53 11.45
N TYR A 546 -0.16 13.27 11.00
CA TYR A 546 -1.17 12.78 10.06
C TYR A 546 -2.52 12.65 10.75
N CYS A 547 -3.51 13.32 10.18
CA CYS A 547 -4.91 13.19 10.53
C CYS A 547 -5.66 12.53 9.39
N ILE A 548 -6.47 11.52 9.70
CA ILE A 548 -7.42 10.96 8.74
C ILE A 548 -8.54 11.97 8.50
N LEU A 549 -8.90 12.12 7.23
CA LEU A 549 -9.96 13.04 6.80
C LEU A 549 -11.33 12.44 7.12
N LEU A 550 -12.21 13.26 7.69
CA LEU A 550 -13.62 12.96 7.96
C LEU A 550 -14.47 14.10 7.38
N GLY A 551 -15.33 13.79 6.41
CA GLY A 551 -16.08 14.77 5.62
C GLY A 551 -17.47 15.05 6.20
N ASN A 552 -17.73 16.29 6.64
CA ASN A 552 -19.06 16.75 7.08
C ASN A 552 -19.89 15.70 7.88
N PRO A 553 -19.37 15.06 8.93
CA PRO A 553 -19.98 13.85 9.51
C PRO A 553 -21.32 14.13 10.22
N LEU A 554 -21.55 15.37 10.65
CA LEU A 554 -22.85 15.81 11.18
C LEU A 554 -23.91 15.84 10.08
N CYS A 555 -23.54 16.18 8.83
CA CYS A 555 -24.44 16.09 7.70
C CYS A 555 -24.87 14.65 7.45
N LEU A 556 -23.99 13.66 7.64
CA LEU A 556 -24.35 12.24 7.52
C LEU A 556 -25.35 11.80 8.59
N LEU A 557 -25.22 12.27 9.84
CA LEU A 557 -26.23 12.05 10.90
C LEU A 557 -27.59 12.66 10.53
N LYS A 558 -27.61 13.92 10.06
CA LYS A 558 -28.84 14.60 9.63
C LYS A 558 -29.49 13.91 8.43
N HIS A 559 -28.67 13.48 7.48
CA HIS A 559 -29.13 12.78 6.28
C HIS A 559 -29.79 11.45 6.63
N ALA A 560 -29.22 10.71 7.60
CA ALA A 560 -29.79 9.46 8.08
C ALA A 560 -31.20 9.58 8.65
N VAL A 561 -31.58 10.74 9.19
CA VAL A 561 -32.93 10.99 9.73
C VAL A 561 -33.80 11.84 8.80
N GLY A 562 -33.32 12.15 7.59
CA GLY A 562 -34.04 12.97 6.60
C GLY A 562 -34.10 14.46 6.91
N ASP A 563 -33.21 14.98 7.77
CA ASP A 563 -33.16 16.38 8.20
C ASP A 563 -32.14 17.22 7.41
N LEU A 564 -31.40 16.60 6.49
CA LEU A 564 -30.48 17.31 5.59
C LEU A 564 -31.24 17.79 4.35
N PRO A 565 -31.16 19.09 3.98
CA PRO A 565 -31.86 19.61 2.81
C PRO A 565 -31.14 19.17 1.52
N VAL A 566 -31.62 18.07 0.94
CA VAL A 566 -31.06 17.46 -0.27
C VAL A 566 -32.12 17.33 -1.34
N VAL A 567 -31.80 17.77 -2.56
CA VAL A 567 -32.63 17.61 -3.75
C VAL A 567 -31.79 16.88 -4.80
N ASP A 568 -32.29 15.76 -5.33
CA ASP A 568 -31.61 14.94 -6.33
C ASP A 568 -30.15 14.55 -5.97
N GLY A 569 -29.89 14.32 -4.68
CA GLY A 569 -28.56 13.96 -4.17
C GLY A 569 -27.59 15.13 -4.04
N ILE A 570 -28.05 16.37 -4.26
CA ILE A 570 -27.27 17.60 -4.12
C ILE A 570 -27.79 18.35 -2.90
N ILE A 571 -26.87 18.77 -2.03
CA ILE A 571 -27.20 19.59 -0.86
C ILE A 571 -27.64 20.99 -1.30
N ASP A 572 -28.64 21.55 -0.62
CA ASP A 572 -29.13 22.90 -0.87
C ASP A 572 -27.99 23.93 -0.77
N GLU A 573 -27.87 24.79 -1.77
CA GLU A 573 -26.78 25.76 -1.85
C GLU A 573 -26.83 26.76 -0.67
N SER A 574 -27.98 27.08 -0.11
CA SER A 574 -28.06 27.99 1.06
C SER A 574 -27.65 27.34 2.38
N TYR A 575 -27.46 26.02 2.41
CA TYR A 575 -27.12 25.29 3.63
C TYR A 575 -25.73 25.67 4.17
N LYS A 576 -25.68 25.91 5.48
CA LYS A 576 -24.46 26.16 6.25
C LYS A 576 -24.30 25.05 7.28
N ASP A 577 -23.18 24.35 7.21
CA ASP A 577 -22.84 23.34 8.21
C ASP A 577 -22.15 23.99 9.41
N VAL A 578 -21.77 23.18 10.40
CA VAL A 578 -21.00 23.61 11.57
C VAL A 578 -19.57 24.07 11.25
N LEU A 579 -19.09 23.78 10.04
CA LEU A 579 -17.84 24.26 9.48
C LEU A 579 -18.17 24.86 8.09
N GLU A 580 -17.67 26.06 7.82
CA GLU A 580 -17.82 26.74 6.53
C GLU A 580 -16.47 26.94 5.84
N ASP A 581 -16.46 27.12 4.52
CA ASP A 581 -15.25 27.38 3.73
C ASP A 581 -14.09 26.40 4.05
N ASN A 582 -12.92 26.94 4.39
CA ASN A 582 -11.71 26.21 4.76
C ASN A 582 -11.61 25.89 6.26
N GLU A 583 -12.70 25.96 7.00
CA GLU A 583 -12.70 25.62 8.42
C GLU A 583 -12.54 24.11 8.64
N ILE A 584 -11.78 23.77 9.70
CA ILE A 584 -11.51 22.39 10.11
C ILE A 584 -11.74 22.24 11.61
N TYR A 585 -12.01 21.01 12.06
CA TYR A 585 -12.08 20.66 13.48
C TYR A 585 -11.19 19.46 13.78
N THR A 586 -10.31 19.59 14.77
CA THR A 586 -9.45 18.49 15.26
C THR A 586 -9.11 18.72 16.73
N THR A 587 -8.75 17.64 17.44
CA THR A 587 -8.23 17.69 18.81
C THR A 587 -6.70 17.67 18.87
N LEU A 588 -6.01 17.62 17.72
CA LEU A 588 -4.55 17.71 17.64
C LEU A 588 -4.02 19.05 18.16
N PHE A 589 -4.75 20.12 17.85
CA PHE A 589 -4.42 21.50 18.18
C PHE A 589 -5.59 22.13 18.95
N LEU A 590 -5.29 23.17 19.75
CA LEU A 590 -6.26 23.77 20.68
C LEU A 590 -6.49 25.27 20.47
N GLU A 591 -5.76 25.90 19.54
CA GLU A 591 -5.79 27.34 19.33
C GLU A 591 -6.86 27.73 18.30
N HIS A 592 -8.04 28.16 18.79
CA HIS A 592 -9.17 28.58 17.94
C HIS A 592 -8.76 29.70 16.97
N GLY A 593 -9.21 29.61 15.72
CA GLY A 593 -8.99 30.60 14.67
C GLY A 593 -7.59 30.55 14.05
N LYS A 594 -6.68 29.73 14.58
CA LYS A 594 -5.34 29.57 14.01
C LYS A 594 -5.39 28.78 12.71
N GLU A 595 -4.52 29.18 11.79
CA GLU A 595 -4.35 28.56 10.48
C GLU A 595 -3.29 27.46 10.53
N TYR A 596 -3.56 26.37 9.81
CA TYR A 596 -2.64 25.24 9.69
C TYR A 596 -2.52 24.81 8.23
N CYS A 597 -1.32 24.41 7.81
CA CYS A 597 -1.11 23.88 6.48
C CYS A 597 -1.32 22.36 6.47
N MET A 598 -2.12 21.88 5.51
CA MET A 598 -2.41 20.47 5.32
C MET A 598 -1.85 19.99 3.98
N PHE A 599 -1.23 18.81 4.00
CA PHE A 599 -0.63 18.20 2.82
C PHE A 599 -1.07 16.73 2.71
N ARG A 600 -1.49 16.30 1.52
CA ARG A 600 -1.74 14.88 1.21
C ARG A 600 -0.70 14.37 0.23
N ASN A 601 -0.17 13.17 0.49
CA ASN A 601 0.76 12.52 -0.43
C ASN A 601 -0.01 11.63 -1.43
N PRO A 602 0.44 11.51 -2.69
CA PRO A 602 1.58 12.21 -3.27
C PRO A 602 1.30 13.72 -3.42
N HIS A 603 2.28 14.53 -3.01
CA HIS A 603 2.21 15.99 -3.08
C HIS A 603 3.01 16.44 -4.29
N ASN A 604 2.39 17.09 -5.27
CA ASN A 604 3.03 17.40 -6.55
C ASN A 604 2.92 18.86 -6.97
N SER A 605 2.13 19.69 -6.28
CA SER A 605 1.96 21.09 -6.64
C SER A 605 1.71 21.98 -5.41
N PRO A 606 2.12 23.26 -5.44
CA PRO A 606 1.65 24.27 -4.47
C PRO A 606 0.12 24.40 -4.43
N SER A 607 -0.57 24.11 -5.54
CA SER A 607 -2.04 24.01 -5.60
C SER A 607 -2.62 22.97 -4.65
N ASN A 608 -1.80 22.03 -4.14
CA ASN A 608 -2.25 20.98 -3.24
C ASN A 608 -2.03 21.27 -1.75
N ILE A 609 -1.72 22.51 -1.42
CA ILE A 609 -1.59 22.97 -0.03
C ILE A 609 -2.94 23.54 0.39
N ASN A 610 -3.60 22.86 1.32
CA ASN A 610 -4.81 23.39 1.97
C ASN A 610 -4.42 24.18 3.23
N VAL A 611 -4.91 25.40 3.38
CA VAL A 611 -4.75 26.18 4.62
C VAL A 611 -6.06 26.12 5.38
N GLY A 612 -6.12 25.34 6.45
CA GLY A 612 -7.32 25.14 7.26
C GLY A 612 -7.38 26.09 8.46
N ILE A 613 -8.56 26.64 8.77
CA ILE A 613 -8.80 27.46 9.97
C ILE A 613 -9.39 26.58 11.06
N LEU A 614 -8.72 26.45 12.20
CA LEU A 614 -9.18 25.59 13.27
C LEU A 614 -10.35 26.19 14.04
N LYS A 615 -11.45 25.45 14.12
CA LYS A 615 -12.51 25.65 15.11
C LYS A 615 -12.33 24.66 16.25
N THR A 616 -12.49 25.12 17.48
CA THR A 616 -12.38 24.28 18.69
C THR A 616 -13.65 24.26 19.53
N ASP A 617 -14.61 25.12 19.23
CA ASP A 617 -15.85 25.42 19.96
C ASP A 617 -17.09 24.89 19.21
N VAL A 618 -16.93 23.83 18.43
CA VAL A 618 -18.04 23.17 17.73
C VAL A 618 -18.72 22.15 18.65
N GLN A 619 -19.71 22.59 19.43
CA GLN A 619 -20.35 21.76 20.45
C GLN A 619 -21.00 20.49 19.88
N LEU A 620 -21.68 20.59 18.73
CA LEU A 620 -22.31 19.42 18.08
C LEU A 620 -21.29 18.34 17.71
N LEU A 621 -20.07 18.72 17.29
CA LEU A 621 -19.03 17.75 17.00
C LEU A 621 -18.52 17.08 18.28
N LYS A 622 -18.38 17.82 19.39
CA LYS A 622 -18.02 17.28 20.70
C LYS A 622 -19.07 16.33 21.27
N ASP A 623 -20.35 16.63 21.03
CA ASP A 623 -21.46 15.88 21.61
C ASP A 623 -21.67 14.52 20.96
N TYR A 624 -21.39 14.42 19.65
CA TYR A 624 -21.74 13.23 18.86
C TYR A 624 -20.55 12.45 18.32
N PHE A 625 -19.31 12.98 18.39
CA PHE A 625 -18.15 12.29 17.83
C PHE A 625 -17.03 12.12 18.87
N LYS A 626 -16.55 10.88 19.01
CA LYS A 626 -15.39 10.54 19.84
C LYS A 626 -14.15 10.61 18.97
N LEU A 627 -13.55 11.79 18.80
CA LEU A 627 -12.39 12.00 17.92
C LEU A 627 -11.06 11.96 18.68
N SER A 628 -10.07 11.24 18.14
CA SER A 628 -8.69 11.26 18.59
C SER A 628 -7.92 12.41 17.93
N LYS A 629 -6.67 12.65 18.38
CA LYS A 629 -5.79 13.67 17.79
C LYS A 629 -5.44 13.42 16.32
N ASN A 630 -5.62 12.20 15.83
CA ASN A 630 -5.27 11.82 14.46
C ASN A 630 -6.49 11.80 13.52
N ILE A 631 -7.53 12.56 13.84
CA ILE A 631 -8.69 12.79 12.98
C ILE A 631 -8.88 14.29 12.78
N VAL A 632 -9.22 14.68 11.56
CA VAL A 632 -9.61 16.04 11.20
C VAL A 632 -10.94 16.00 10.47
N VAL A 633 -11.90 16.76 10.97
CA VAL A 633 -13.17 17.02 10.29
C VAL A 633 -12.97 18.18 9.33
N CYS A 634 -13.39 17.99 8.09
CA CYS A 634 -13.22 18.92 7.00
C CYS A 634 -14.58 19.27 6.38
N ASN A 635 -14.69 20.49 5.86
CA ASN A 635 -15.82 20.91 5.07
C ASN A 635 -15.57 20.68 3.56
N ALA A 636 -16.50 19.99 2.90
CA ALA A 636 -16.56 19.81 1.45
C ALA A 636 -17.78 20.52 0.81
N ILE A 637 -18.59 21.20 1.61
CA ILE A 637 -19.72 22.01 1.13
C ILE A 637 -19.17 23.35 0.64
N LYS A 638 -19.33 23.64 -0.65
CA LYS A 638 -18.84 24.87 -1.30
C LYS A 638 -17.35 25.15 -1.16
N TYR A 639 -16.56 24.13 -0.85
CA TYR A 639 -15.14 24.26 -0.67
C TYR A 639 -14.40 23.12 -1.38
N PRO A 640 -13.43 23.41 -2.26
CA PRO A 640 -12.82 22.41 -3.13
C PRO A 640 -11.72 21.61 -2.42
N ILE A 641 -11.93 21.21 -1.16
CA ILE A 641 -10.91 20.50 -0.37
C ILE A 641 -10.44 19.20 -1.03
N GLN A 642 -11.36 18.47 -1.67
CA GLN A 642 -11.03 17.23 -2.36
C GLN A 642 -10.11 17.49 -3.55
N ALA A 643 -10.40 18.51 -4.36
CA ALA A 643 -9.56 18.93 -5.49
C ALA A 643 -8.19 19.44 -5.01
N ILE A 644 -8.15 20.27 -3.96
CA ILE A 644 -6.91 20.77 -3.35
C ILE A 644 -6.07 19.59 -2.86
N LEU A 645 -6.63 18.70 -2.04
CA LEU A 645 -5.90 17.56 -1.48
C LEU A 645 -5.76 16.38 -2.47
N ASN A 646 -5.60 16.68 -3.76
CA ASN A 646 -5.27 15.74 -4.84
C ASN A 646 -6.32 14.64 -5.04
N SER A 647 -7.58 15.06 -5.19
CA SER A 647 -8.77 14.20 -5.29
C SER A 647 -8.87 13.23 -4.12
N CYS A 648 -8.86 13.76 -2.89
CA CYS A 648 -9.04 12.92 -1.70
C CYS A 648 -10.47 12.41 -1.55
N ASP A 649 -10.59 11.25 -0.95
CA ASP A 649 -11.85 10.70 -0.45
C ASP A 649 -11.79 10.59 1.09
N TYR A 650 -12.80 9.98 1.68
CA TYR A 650 -12.89 9.74 3.11
C TYR A 650 -12.75 8.24 3.44
N ASP A 651 -12.11 7.47 2.54
CA ASP A 651 -11.94 6.02 2.66
C ASP A 651 -10.74 5.58 3.53
N SER A 652 -10.31 6.49 4.40
CA SER A 652 -9.10 6.51 5.26
C SER A 652 -7.88 7.23 4.67
N ASP A 653 -8.09 8.10 3.69
CA ASP A 653 -7.13 9.12 3.31
C ASP A 653 -6.73 9.99 4.50
N SER A 654 -5.49 10.46 4.49
CA SER A 654 -4.94 11.28 5.57
C SER A 654 -4.15 12.45 5.00
N ALA A 655 -4.29 13.61 5.64
CA ALA A 655 -3.42 14.76 5.43
C ALA A 655 -2.50 14.92 6.65
N VAL A 656 -1.24 15.27 6.42
CA VAL A 656 -0.40 15.77 7.51
C VAL A 656 -0.72 17.24 7.72
N ILE A 657 -0.97 17.61 8.98
CA ILE A 657 -1.29 18.98 9.38
C ILE A 657 -0.11 19.54 10.17
N PHE A 658 0.48 20.63 9.68
CA PHE A 658 1.63 21.28 10.30
C PHE A 658 1.26 22.66 10.86
N ASP A 659 1.82 22.95 12.04
CA ASP A 659 1.90 24.28 12.63
C ASP A 659 3.27 24.86 12.31
N PHE A 660 3.33 25.76 11.32
CA PHE A 660 4.58 26.44 10.94
C PHE A 660 4.88 27.68 11.79
N GLY A 661 4.13 27.92 12.86
CA GLY A 661 4.32 29.06 13.74
C GLY A 661 4.28 30.38 12.98
N THR A 662 5.33 31.19 13.11
CA THR A 662 5.43 32.51 12.48
C THR A 662 5.50 32.47 10.94
N LEU A 663 5.85 31.32 10.34
CA LEU A 663 5.90 31.19 8.88
C LEU A 663 4.52 30.99 8.24
N GLN A 664 3.49 30.69 9.04
CA GLN A 664 2.15 30.34 8.55
C GLN A 664 1.57 31.43 7.63
N SER A 665 1.65 32.70 8.04
CA SER A 665 1.10 33.82 7.26
C SER A 665 1.83 34.04 5.94
N GLU A 666 3.15 33.81 5.90
CA GLU A 666 3.91 33.91 4.66
C GLU A 666 3.58 32.77 3.70
N ILE A 667 3.50 31.54 4.20
CA ILE A 667 3.09 30.38 3.40
C ILE A 667 1.71 30.62 2.79
N LYS A 668 0.76 31.09 3.60
CA LYS A 668 -0.58 31.46 3.14
C LYS A 668 -0.52 32.49 2.00
N ALA A 669 0.24 33.58 2.15
CA ALA A 669 0.35 34.63 1.13
C ALA A 669 1.01 34.15 -0.19
N LYS A 670 1.79 33.07 -0.14
CA LYS A 670 2.43 32.46 -1.31
C LYS A 670 1.58 31.40 -1.98
N VAL A 671 0.62 30.82 -1.27
CA VAL A 671 -0.26 29.76 -1.78
C VAL A 671 -1.62 30.32 -2.18
N ILE A 672 -2.34 30.89 -1.23
CA ILE A 672 -3.73 31.30 -1.38
C ILE A 672 -3.83 32.50 -2.33
N GLY A 673 -4.68 32.38 -3.35
CA GLY A 673 -4.90 33.40 -4.38
C GLY A 673 -3.89 33.39 -5.54
N LYS A 674 -2.78 32.65 -5.42
CA LYS A 674 -1.81 32.46 -6.51
C LYS A 674 -1.98 31.14 -7.23
N TYR A 675 -2.32 30.09 -6.48
CA TYR A 675 -2.52 28.74 -7.01
C TYR A 675 -3.98 28.34 -6.86
N PHE A 676 -4.50 27.70 -7.91
CA PHE A 676 -5.89 27.25 -7.98
C PHE A 676 -5.96 25.73 -7.95
N PRO A 677 -7.08 25.15 -7.45
CA PRO A 677 -7.34 23.71 -7.56
C PRO A 677 -7.18 23.24 -9.01
N VAL A 678 -6.72 22.01 -9.17
CA VAL A 678 -6.48 21.42 -10.49
C VAL A 678 -7.59 20.41 -10.78
N GLU A 679 -8.29 20.63 -11.90
CA GLU A 679 -9.36 19.76 -12.36
C GLU A 679 -9.06 19.24 -13.77
N LYS A 680 -9.81 18.21 -14.17
CA LYS A 680 -9.72 17.62 -15.52
C LYS A 680 -11.04 17.75 -16.24
N ASP A 681 -10.98 18.14 -17.52
CA ASP A 681 -12.14 18.10 -18.38
C ASP A 681 -12.24 16.70 -19.02
N ASP A 682 -13.01 15.83 -18.35
CA ASP A 682 -13.22 14.45 -18.81
C ASP A 682 -13.83 14.37 -20.23
N LYS A 683 -14.56 15.41 -20.68
CA LYS A 683 -15.16 15.45 -22.02
C LYS A 683 -14.08 15.65 -23.09
N SER A 684 -13.19 16.64 -22.93
CA SER A 684 -12.12 16.86 -23.92
C SER A 684 -11.06 15.75 -23.90
N ILE A 685 -10.78 15.17 -22.73
CA ILE A 685 -9.78 14.09 -22.63
C ILE A 685 -10.25 12.81 -23.34
N GLY A 686 -11.56 12.54 -23.37
CA GLY A 686 -12.15 11.44 -24.14
C GLY A 686 -11.68 10.07 -23.67
N MET A 687 -11.82 9.78 -22.37
CA MET A 687 -11.45 8.46 -21.82
C MET A 687 -12.52 7.41 -22.14
N GLU A 688 -12.33 6.63 -23.19
CA GLU A 688 -13.14 5.43 -23.40
C GLU A 688 -12.80 4.34 -22.37
N LYS A 689 -13.83 3.76 -21.73
CA LYS A 689 -13.65 2.60 -20.86
C LYS A 689 -13.23 1.40 -21.70
N THR A 690 -11.95 1.06 -21.63
CA THR A 690 -11.43 -0.16 -22.26
C THR A 690 -12.17 -1.37 -21.70
N THR A 691 -12.75 -2.19 -22.59
CA THR A 691 -13.39 -3.44 -22.21
C THR A 691 -12.36 -4.57 -22.23
N TYR A 692 -12.52 -5.53 -21.32
CA TYR A 692 -11.62 -6.67 -21.20
C TYR A 692 -12.44 -7.95 -21.16
N PRO A 693 -11.97 -9.04 -21.81
CA PRO A 693 -12.63 -10.33 -21.69
C PRO A 693 -12.54 -10.85 -20.25
N ILE A 694 -13.61 -11.44 -19.74
CA ILE A 694 -13.65 -11.95 -18.35
C ILE A 694 -13.07 -13.35 -18.31
N ASN A 695 -11.74 -13.41 -18.38
CA ASN A 695 -10.94 -14.63 -18.33
C ASN A 695 -9.51 -14.30 -17.88
N ASN A 696 -8.66 -15.33 -17.81
CA ASN A 696 -7.27 -15.16 -17.38
C ASN A 696 -6.45 -14.29 -18.35
N THR A 697 -6.76 -14.30 -19.64
CA THR A 697 -6.17 -13.42 -20.67
C THR A 697 -6.50 -11.95 -20.41
N GLY A 698 -7.77 -11.61 -20.16
CA GLY A 698 -8.15 -10.24 -19.82
C GLY A 698 -7.50 -9.78 -18.52
N MET A 699 -7.38 -10.67 -17.54
CA MET A 699 -6.68 -10.38 -16.29
C MET A 699 -5.18 -10.11 -16.53
N SER A 700 -4.50 -10.87 -17.40
CA SER A 700 -3.09 -10.65 -17.72
C SER A 700 -2.88 -9.30 -18.40
N HIS A 701 -3.74 -8.93 -19.37
CA HIS A 701 -3.67 -7.63 -20.04
C HIS A 701 -3.85 -6.46 -19.07
N ILE A 702 -4.84 -6.56 -18.16
CA ILE A 702 -5.09 -5.55 -17.13
C ILE A 702 -3.85 -5.37 -16.25
N ASP A 703 -3.27 -6.46 -15.77
CA ASP A 703 -2.14 -6.40 -14.85
C ASP A 703 -0.85 -5.92 -15.50
N THR A 704 -0.60 -6.30 -16.75
CA THR A 704 0.51 -5.76 -17.53
C THR A 704 0.39 -4.24 -17.65
N LYS A 705 -0.78 -3.73 -18.03
CA LYS A 705 -1.03 -2.27 -18.14
C LYS A 705 -0.86 -1.55 -16.80
N LEU A 706 -1.46 -2.06 -15.72
CA LEU A 706 -1.36 -1.46 -14.39
C LEU A 706 0.08 -1.41 -13.86
N SER A 707 0.87 -2.46 -14.11
CA SER A 707 2.26 -2.51 -13.67
C SER A 707 3.16 -1.50 -14.39
N GLN A 708 2.89 -1.23 -15.67
CA GLN A 708 3.58 -0.20 -16.45
C GLN A 708 3.18 1.21 -15.99
N SER A 709 1.88 1.45 -15.75
CA SER A 709 1.38 2.76 -15.31
C SER A 709 2.00 3.21 -13.99
N GLN A 710 2.31 2.31 -13.04
CA GLN A 710 2.95 2.70 -11.79
C GLN A 710 4.32 3.35 -12.00
N ARG A 711 5.14 2.82 -12.92
CA ARG A 711 6.47 3.36 -13.21
C ARG A 711 6.36 4.77 -13.80
N LEU A 712 5.44 4.95 -14.76
CA LEU A 712 5.16 6.24 -15.39
C LEU A 712 4.68 7.29 -14.38
N ILE A 713 3.77 6.95 -13.47
CA ILE A 713 3.29 7.87 -12.44
C ILE A 713 4.45 8.37 -11.56
N GLY A 714 5.34 7.45 -11.14
CA GLY A 714 6.50 7.79 -10.32
C GLY A 714 7.49 8.70 -11.06
N GLU A 715 7.79 8.38 -12.32
CA GLU A 715 8.66 9.20 -13.18
C GLU A 715 8.08 10.60 -13.41
N VAL A 716 6.80 10.71 -13.79
CA VAL A 716 6.12 11.99 -14.00
C VAL A 716 6.10 12.83 -12.72
N THR A 717 5.81 12.23 -11.57
CA THR A 717 5.82 12.93 -10.28
C THR A 717 7.20 13.49 -9.96
N ASN A 718 8.26 12.73 -10.20
CA ASN A 718 9.64 13.17 -9.97
C ASN A 718 10.07 14.27 -10.94
N VAL A 719 9.70 14.17 -12.21
CA VAL A 719 9.94 15.23 -13.21
C VAL A 719 9.22 16.52 -12.81
N GLY A 720 7.97 16.44 -12.36
CA GLY A 720 7.21 17.59 -11.86
C GLY A 720 7.91 18.28 -10.67
N ALA A 721 8.39 17.50 -9.71
CA ALA A 721 9.15 18.05 -8.58
C ALA A 721 10.47 18.73 -9.01
N LEU A 722 11.16 18.17 -10.02
CA LEU A 722 12.36 18.78 -10.58
C LEU A 722 12.05 20.11 -11.28
N ILE A 723 10.96 20.18 -12.05
CA ILE A 723 10.51 21.41 -12.71
C ILE A 723 10.19 22.49 -11.67
N LEU A 724 9.43 22.15 -10.63
CA LEU A 724 9.14 23.09 -9.52
C LEU A 724 10.41 23.62 -8.86
N SER A 725 11.40 22.76 -8.64
CA SER A 725 12.67 23.20 -8.06
C SER A 725 13.44 24.20 -8.93
N ASN A 726 13.28 24.15 -10.26
CA ASN A 726 13.90 25.13 -11.15
C ASN A 726 13.14 26.46 -11.17
N ILE A 727 11.82 26.44 -11.01
CA ILE A 727 10.99 27.66 -10.97
C ILE A 727 11.41 28.58 -9.81
N TYR A 728 11.75 28.00 -8.65
CA TYR A 728 12.16 28.77 -7.46
C TYR A 728 13.65 29.15 -7.42
N ASN A 729 14.46 28.66 -8.37
CA ASN A 729 15.88 29.00 -8.51
C ASN A 729 16.14 30.10 -9.55
N CYS A 730 15.09 30.58 -10.24
CA CYS A 730 15.10 31.76 -11.10
C CYS A 730 14.52 32.95 -10.36
#